data_AF-A0A2P6TQN3-F1
#
_entry.id   AF-A0A2P6TQN3-F1
#
_cell.length_a   1.000
_cell.length_b   1.000
_cell.length_c   1.000
_cell.angle_alpha   90.00
_cell.angle_beta   90.00
_cell.angle_gamma   90.00
#
_symmetry.space_group_name_H-M   'P 1'
#
loop_
_entity.id
_entity.type
_entity.pdbx_description
1 polymer ?
#
loop_
_entity_poly.entity_id
_entity_poly.type
_entity_poly.pdbx_seq_one_letter_code
_entity_poly.pdbx_strand_id
1 'polypeptide(L)'
;MLRRGRLLLHLASALAVWASCTLATPSHGQRLRQLDGGVVSLTDLNFDDQLANGKPWMVTLNAHYCQLTRELEHAFDKLAGKLHPDVSVGKIDGAVERGLLSRFQLRNLHAVYHINGTETRQYCEGHACEGSRLQTNQLVKFAQEGWRTQPPRTGCTSPVSRCGKAVGSITRLPAKFKSTYLHLHNDLQYSDLTLFAGLLAVPVVVGLSFICMLDARCEMQISQAALRSAARLQLQGRLARAAPRPAIRGCCTSASSTETADAAPERDARAQQQAQQQAPARKRRKIDPMTPPPPASEFPAWEPRDFFRFELLHTSKKSGARVGRIHTPHGIIDTPGFVAVGTNAALKAVDGPWADAEGQQLMFCNTYHLLLHPGADVVAAAGGLHAFMNRQRPLITDSGGFQVFSLAYGTVHEEVNSLKRGTGKSKHKLEHNLVAKIAEEGVTFRSYRDGTKMLLTPESSVQAQKQLGADIIIPLDELPPYHTEQSVLEASLQRSHRWMARSLKTHLADIRQQAMYGVVHGGLSLELRQRSIDYLTSLPFDGFAVGGSMGKNRADLFWLLEQIMPRLHERSSGKPVHILGIADPASIPQLVTYGCDTFDSCYPTRVGRHGTMLTKDGPLRVVSGQYKTAFRPPVEGCTCHTCRTHSLAYLHHLAKAREPLLASLLAIHNLHHMNGLMAQLRQQILDDQI
;
A
#
# COMPACT_ATOMS: atom_id res chain seq x y z
N MET A 1 -33.31 -34.36 37.84
CA MET A 1 -32.81 -35.08 36.65
C MET A 1 -33.06 -34.37 35.30
N LEU A 2 -34.00 -33.42 35.17
CA LEU A 2 -34.32 -32.75 33.89
C LEU A 2 -33.35 -31.64 33.42
N ARG A 3 -32.41 -31.17 34.25
CA ARG A 3 -31.38 -30.17 33.83
C ARG A 3 -30.07 -30.78 33.30
N ARG A 4 -29.78 -32.06 33.57
CA ARG A 4 -28.58 -32.75 33.05
C ARG A 4 -28.76 -33.26 31.60
N GLY A 5 -30.00 -33.57 31.19
CA GLY A 5 -30.30 -34.03 29.83
C GLY A 5 -30.10 -32.98 28.72
N ARG A 6 -30.40 -31.70 28.99
CA ARG A 6 -30.21 -30.61 28.01
C ARG A 6 -28.74 -30.23 27.81
N LEU A 7 -27.90 -30.35 28.84
CA LEU A 7 -26.47 -30.07 28.73
C LEU A 7 -25.74 -31.14 27.91
N LEU A 8 -26.12 -32.41 28.09
CA LEU A 8 -25.61 -33.54 27.30
C LEU A 8 -26.02 -33.45 25.82
N LEU A 9 -27.23 -32.96 25.52
CA LEU A 9 -27.70 -32.75 24.15
C LEU A 9 -26.91 -31.63 23.42
N HIS A 10 -26.56 -30.56 24.14
CA HIS A 10 -25.74 -29.47 23.59
C HIS A 10 -24.25 -29.84 23.44
N LEU A 11 -23.71 -30.66 24.34
CA LEU A 11 -22.37 -31.22 24.20
C LEU A 11 -22.27 -32.22 23.04
N ALA A 12 -23.29 -33.05 22.82
CA ALA A 12 -23.34 -33.99 21.70
C ALA A 12 -23.42 -33.27 20.34
N SER A 13 -24.17 -32.16 20.26
CA SER A 13 -24.26 -31.36 19.03
C SER A 13 -22.98 -30.56 18.75
N ALA A 14 -22.28 -30.06 19.79
CA ALA A 14 -20.97 -29.42 19.64
C ALA A 14 -19.87 -30.42 19.23
N LEU A 15 -19.90 -31.65 19.76
CA LEU A 15 -19.00 -32.75 19.35
C LEU A 15 -19.28 -33.23 17.93
N ALA A 16 -20.54 -33.26 17.49
CA ALA A 16 -20.91 -33.58 16.11
C ALA A 16 -20.37 -32.54 15.12
N VAL A 17 -20.47 -31.24 15.43
CA VAL A 17 -19.89 -30.16 14.61
C VAL A 17 -18.37 -30.23 14.57
N TRP A 18 -17.72 -30.59 15.68
CA TRP A 18 -16.28 -30.77 15.76
C TRP A 18 -15.79 -32.01 14.98
N ALA A 19 -16.55 -33.11 15.01
CA ALA A 19 -16.31 -34.31 14.22
C ALA A 19 -16.50 -34.04 12.71
N SER A 20 -17.51 -33.27 12.31
CA SER A 20 -17.71 -32.84 10.93
C SER A 20 -16.59 -31.91 10.42
N CYS A 21 -16.02 -31.06 11.29
CA CYS A 21 -14.89 -30.20 10.94
C CYS A 21 -13.55 -30.93 10.87
N THR A 22 -13.41 -32.09 11.53
CA THR A 22 -12.18 -32.91 11.49
C THR A 22 -12.20 -33.99 10.41
N LEU A 23 -13.40 -34.41 9.96
CA LEU A 23 -13.58 -35.41 8.89
C LEU A 23 -13.75 -34.81 7.48
N ALA A 24 -13.87 -33.49 7.34
CA ALA A 24 -13.88 -32.83 6.04
C ALA A 24 -12.45 -32.74 5.47
N THR A 25 -11.93 -33.86 4.96
CA THR A 25 -10.82 -33.84 4.00
C THR A 25 -11.34 -33.29 2.67
N PRO A 26 -10.82 -32.17 2.14
CA PRO A 26 -11.07 -31.84 0.76
C PRO A 26 -10.32 -32.88 -0.08
N SER A 27 -11.06 -33.80 -0.70
CA SER A 27 -10.59 -34.59 -1.84
C SER A 27 -10.46 -33.69 -3.06
N HIS A 28 -9.55 -32.71 -2.99
CA HIS A 28 -9.08 -31.99 -4.17
C HIS A 28 -7.77 -32.65 -4.61
N GLY A 29 -7.93 -33.67 -5.45
CA GLY A 29 -6.84 -34.17 -6.28
C GLY A 29 -6.40 -33.08 -7.26
N GLN A 30 -5.53 -32.18 -6.81
CA GLN A 30 -4.67 -31.44 -7.72
C GLN A 30 -3.77 -32.46 -8.40
N ARG A 31 -4.08 -32.80 -9.65
CA ARG A 31 -3.20 -33.60 -10.51
C ARG A 31 -1.81 -32.96 -10.49
N LEU A 32 -0.81 -33.78 -10.13
CA LEU A 32 0.60 -33.49 -10.25
C LEU A 32 0.88 -32.95 -11.65
N ARG A 33 1.21 -31.67 -11.79
CA ARG A 33 1.82 -31.16 -13.03
C ARG A 33 3.30 -31.53 -12.98
N GLN A 34 3.65 -32.66 -13.59
CA GLN A 34 5.01 -32.84 -14.12
C GLN A 34 5.18 -31.79 -15.22
N LEU A 35 6.25 -31.01 -15.14
CA LEU A 35 6.65 -30.14 -16.24
C LEU A 35 7.56 -30.96 -17.15
N ASP A 36 7.42 -30.74 -18.47
CA ASP A 36 8.23 -31.41 -19.48
C ASP A 36 9.72 -31.24 -19.16
N GLY A 37 10.41 -32.36 -18.88
CA GLY A 37 11.85 -32.36 -18.53
C GLY A 37 12.25 -33.09 -17.24
N GLY A 38 11.32 -33.71 -16.50
CA GLY A 38 11.65 -34.55 -15.33
C GLY A 38 11.86 -33.79 -14.01
N VAL A 39 11.62 -32.48 -13.98
CA VAL A 39 11.62 -31.66 -12.75
C VAL A 39 10.23 -31.67 -12.10
N VAL A 40 10.17 -32.00 -10.81
CA VAL A 40 8.92 -32.08 -10.04
C VAL A 40 8.63 -30.76 -9.34
N SER A 41 7.41 -30.24 -9.48
CA SER A 41 6.96 -29.08 -8.69
C SER A 41 6.60 -29.51 -7.27
N LEU A 42 7.36 -29.03 -6.28
CA LEU A 42 7.20 -29.29 -4.86
C LEU A 42 6.35 -28.19 -4.22
N THR A 43 5.29 -28.61 -3.53
CA THR A 43 4.32 -27.75 -2.83
C THR A 43 4.23 -28.16 -1.37
N ASP A 44 3.60 -27.33 -0.54
CA ASP A 44 3.33 -27.67 0.86
C ASP A 44 2.54 -28.98 1.03
N LEU A 45 1.81 -29.41 -0.01
CA LEU A 45 0.96 -30.61 0.00
C LEU A 45 1.71 -31.88 -0.37
N ASN A 46 2.67 -31.83 -1.30
CA ASN A 46 3.34 -33.02 -1.81
C ASN A 46 4.77 -33.21 -1.31
N PHE A 47 5.38 -32.18 -0.70
CA PHE A 47 6.80 -32.19 -0.37
C PHE A 47 7.20 -33.35 0.54
N ASP A 48 6.46 -33.58 1.63
CA ASP A 48 6.82 -34.64 2.58
C ASP A 48 6.62 -36.05 1.98
N ASP A 49 5.60 -36.24 1.15
CA ASP A 49 5.31 -37.52 0.50
C ASP A 49 6.35 -37.87 -0.58
N GLN A 50 6.80 -36.87 -1.34
CA GLN A 50 7.84 -37.03 -2.37
C GLN A 50 9.19 -37.42 -1.76
N LEU A 51 9.50 -36.88 -0.57
CA LEU A 51 10.73 -37.18 0.17
C LEU A 51 10.65 -38.51 0.95
N ALA A 52 9.46 -39.07 1.19
CA ALA A 52 9.29 -40.32 1.92
C ALA A 52 9.85 -41.54 1.19
N ASN A 53 10.03 -41.45 -0.13
CA ASN A 53 10.50 -42.55 -0.99
C ASN A 53 12.00 -42.88 -0.83
N GLY A 54 12.73 -42.21 0.07
CA GLY A 54 14.12 -42.50 0.41
C GLY A 54 15.16 -42.14 -0.67
N LYS A 55 14.73 -41.65 -1.84
CA LYS A 55 15.62 -41.16 -2.89
C LYS A 55 16.21 -39.80 -2.54
N PRO A 56 17.47 -39.50 -2.94
CA PRO A 56 18.03 -38.16 -2.79
C PRO A 56 17.30 -37.15 -3.68
N TRP A 57 17.09 -35.95 -3.17
CA TRP A 57 16.42 -34.84 -3.83
C TRP A 57 17.34 -33.64 -3.96
N MET A 58 17.37 -33.03 -5.13
CA MET A 58 17.95 -31.71 -5.33
C MET A 58 16.84 -30.68 -5.53
N VAL A 59 16.76 -29.73 -4.62
CA VAL A 59 15.66 -28.77 -4.53
C VAL A 59 16.16 -27.36 -4.76
N THR A 60 15.55 -26.68 -5.72
CA THR A 60 15.78 -25.25 -5.97
C THR A 60 14.57 -24.42 -5.53
N LEU A 61 14.83 -23.21 -5.05
CA LEU A 61 13.81 -22.25 -4.68
C LEU A 61 13.71 -21.21 -5.78
N ASN A 62 12.57 -21.16 -6.46
CA ASN A 62 12.33 -20.24 -7.56
C ASN A 62 11.66 -18.95 -7.06
N ALA A 63 12.04 -17.84 -7.68
CA ALA A 63 11.37 -16.56 -7.62
C ALA A 63 11.23 -16.05 -9.05
N HIS A 64 10.06 -16.29 -9.67
CA HIS A 64 9.82 -16.04 -11.10
C HIS A 64 10.09 -14.59 -11.57
N TYR A 65 10.21 -13.65 -10.64
CA TYR A 65 10.52 -12.24 -10.89
C TYR A 65 12.02 -11.92 -10.92
N CYS A 66 12.90 -12.87 -10.60
CA CYS A 66 14.35 -12.66 -10.62
C CYS A 66 14.99 -13.28 -11.87
N GLN A 67 15.75 -12.48 -12.62
CA GLN A 67 16.46 -12.90 -13.83
C GLN A 67 17.49 -14.02 -13.56
N LEU A 68 18.19 -13.96 -12.43
CA LEU A 68 19.17 -14.99 -12.02
C LEU A 68 18.50 -16.37 -11.84
N THR A 69 17.28 -16.40 -11.30
CA THR A 69 16.55 -17.65 -11.07
C THR A 69 15.96 -18.24 -12.34
N ARG A 70 15.63 -17.41 -13.35
CA ARG A 70 15.23 -17.87 -14.69
C ARG A 70 16.41 -18.47 -15.46
N GLU A 71 17.60 -17.89 -15.36
CA GLU A 71 18.82 -18.47 -15.96
C GLU A 71 19.15 -19.83 -15.32
N LEU A 72 18.95 -19.97 -14.00
CA LEU A 72 19.11 -21.25 -13.29
C LEU A 72 18.07 -22.30 -13.70
N GLU A 73 16.82 -21.92 -13.98
CA GLU A 73 15.75 -22.85 -14.36
C GLU A 73 16.14 -23.72 -15.57
N HIS A 74 16.69 -23.10 -16.63
CA HIS A 74 17.20 -23.82 -17.79
C HIS A 74 18.39 -24.76 -17.48
N ALA A 75 19.22 -24.42 -16.50
CA ALA A 75 20.31 -25.28 -16.05
C ALA A 75 19.80 -26.50 -15.27
N PHE A 76 18.72 -26.34 -14.49
CA PHE A 76 18.09 -27.40 -13.71
C PHE A 76 17.30 -28.39 -14.57
N ASP A 77 16.66 -27.93 -15.65
CA ASP A 77 16.00 -28.83 -16.60
C ASP A 77 17.02 -29.77 -17.28
N LYS A 78 18.18 -29.22 -17.69
CA LYS A 78 19.30 -30.03 -18.23
C LYS A 78 19.91 -30.97 -17.18
N LEU A 79 19.92 -30.55 -15.91
CA LEU A 79 20.44 -31.32 -14.77
C LEU A 79 19.53 -32.50 -14.42
N ALA A 80 18.21 -32.31 -14.46
CA ALA A 80 17.23 -33.36 -14.24
C ALA A 80 17.39 -34.50 -15.26
N GLY A 81 17.64 -34.18 -16.53
CA GLY A 81 17.94 -35.18 -17.55
C GLY A 81 19.23 -35.98 -17.30
N LYS A 82 20.25 -35.37 -16.68
CA LYS A 82 21.55 -36.03 -16.41
C LYS A 82 21.59 -36.85 -15.13
N LEU A 83 20.79 -36.48 -14.12
CA LEU A 83 20.78 -37.12 -12.81
C LEU A 83 19.68 -38.17 -12.66
N HIS A 84 18.72 -38.20 -13.58
CA HIS A 84 17.72 -39.25 -13.64
C HIS A 84 18.38 -40.57 -14.09
N PRO A 85 18.18 -41.71 -13.39
CA PRO A 85 17.17 -41.97 -12.35
C PRO A 85 17.66 -41.86 -10.88
N ASP A 86 18.92 -41.50 -10.64
CA ASP A 86 19.59 -41.62 -9.34
C ASP A 86 19.22 -40.52 -8.33
N VAL A 87 19.03 -39.28 -8.80
CA VAL A 87 18.66 -38.12 -7.96
C VAL A 87 17.44 -37.42 -8.56
N SER A 88 16.41 -37.22 -7.73
CA SER A 88 15.20 -36.50 -8.14
C SER A 88 15.42 -34.99 -8.07
N VAL A 89 14.93 -34.24 -9.06
CA VAL A 89 15.07 -32.77 -9.09
C VAL A 89 13.71 -32.14 -8.85
N GLY A 90 13.65 -31.27 -7.84
CA GLY A 90 12.42 -30.59 -7.41
C GLY A 90 12.56 -29.08 -7.42
N LYS A 91 11.45 -28.39 -7.67
CA LYS A 91 11.39 -26.92 -7.60
C LYS A 91 10.26 -26.44 -6.71
N ILE A 92 10.51 -25.38 -5.92
CA ILE A 92 9.51 -24.74 -5.07
C ILE A 92 9.33 -23.30 -5.55
N ASP A 93 8.10 -22.90 -5.85
CA ASP A 93 7.79 -21.49 -6.11
C ASP A 93 7.69 -20.73 -4.78
N GLY A 94 8.73 -19.97 -4.43
CA GLY A 94 8.78 -19.21 -3.17
C GLY A 94 7.79 -18.04 -3.11
N ALA A 95 7.21 -17.60 -4.22
CA ALA A 95 6.17 -16.57 -4.24
C ALA A 95 4.80 -17.12 -3.79
N VAL A 96 4.53 -18.39 -4.14
CA VAL A 96 3.27 -19.09 -3.90
C VAL A 96 3.34 -19.91 -2.60
N GLU A 97 4.37 -20.75 -2.43
CA GLU A 97 4.50 -21.74 -1.36
C GLU A 97 5.22 -21.16 -0.12
N ARG A 98 4.62 -20.11 0.47
CA ARG A 98 5.21 -19.39 1.61
C ARG A 98 5.37 -20.24 2.89
N GLY A 99 4.48 -21.21 3.10
CA GLY A 99 4.57 -22.15 4.21
C GLY A 99 5.80 -23.05 4.06
N LEU A 100 5.97 -23.63 2.87
CA LEU A 100 7.12 -24.48 2.54
C LEU A 100 8.42 -23.69 2.63
N LEU A 101 8.47 -22.46 2.09
CA LEU A 101 9.63 -21.58 2.17
C LEU A 101 10.05 -21.28 3.62
N SER A 102 9.10 -21.15 4.54
CA SER A 102 9.38 -20.93 5.96
C SER A 102 10.12 -22.10 6.62
N ARG A 103 9.92 -23.34 6.13
CA ARG A 103 10.61 -24.55 6.61
C ARG A 103 12.09 -24.53 6.28
N PHE A 104 12.48 -23.90 5.16
CA PHE A 104 13.89 -23.76 4.78
C PHE A 104 14.62 -22.64 5.55
N GLN A 105 13.88 -21.82 6.33
CA GLN A 105 14.40 -20.75 7.18
C GLN A 105 15.32 -19.77 6.45
N LEU A 106 14.91 -19.37 5.25
CA LEU A 106 15.77 -18.60 4.36
C LEU A 106 15.57 -17.10 4.44
N ARG A 107 16.68 -16.37 4.25
CA ARG A 107 16.70 -14.95 3.91
C ARG A 107 16.97 -14.69 2.42
N ASN A 108 17.52 -15.67 1.70
CA ASN A 108 17.96 -15.54 0.30
C ASN A 108 17.24 -16.57 -0.60
N LEU A 109 16.70 -16.11 -1.73
CA LEU A 109 15.86 -16.91 -2.64
C LEU A 109 16.65 -17.69 -3.71
N HIS A 110 17.98 -17.67 -3.67
CA HIS A 110 18.86 -18.27 -4.71
C HIS A 110 19.61 -19.52 -4.21
N ALA A 111 19.07 -20.21 -3.22
CA ALA A 111 19.74 -21.35 -2.59
C ALA A 111 19.34 -22.69 -3.25
N VAL A 112 20.35 -23.56 -3.44
CA VAL A 112 20.18 -24.94 -3.91
C VAL A 112 20.42 -25.89 -2.75
N TYR A 113 19.52 -26.88 -2.59
CA TYR A 113 19.54 -27.85 -1.51
C TYR A 113 19.70 -29.27 -2.03
N HIS A 114 20.50 -30.06 -1.34
CA HIS A 114 20.51 -31.52 -1.46
C HIS A 114 19.88 -32.12 -0.21
N ILE A 115 18.88 -32.97 -0.37
CA ILE A 115 18.14 -33.62 0.72
C ILE A 115 18.25 -35.12 0.54
N ASN A 116 18.81 -35.81 1.53
CA ASN A 116 18.91 -37.28 1.54
C ASN A 116 18.47 -37.80 2.91
N GLY A 117 17.32 -38.45 2.96
CA GLY A 117 16.68 -38.85 4.22
C GLY A 117 16.40 -37.65 5.13
N THR A 118 17.02 -37.63 6.31
CA THR A 118 16.88 -36.54 7.29
C THR A 118 17.97 -35.47 7.15
N GLU A 119 18.98 -35.70 6.31
CA GLU A 119 20.06 -34.75 6.08
C GLU A 119 19.67 -33.74 4.99
N THR A 120 19.90 -32.46 5.27
CA THR A 120 19.78 -31.39 4.28
C THR A 120 21.09 -30.62 4.24
N ARG A 121 21.65 -30.47 3.04
CA ARG A 121 22.87 -29.71 2.78
C ARG A 121 22.58 -28.62 1.76
N GLN A 122 23.24 -27.48 1.92
CA GLN A 122 23.05 -26.31 1.07
C GLN A 122 24.32 -26.08 0.27
N TYR A 123 24.17 -25.74 -1.00
CA TYR A 123 25.30 -25.24 -1.79
C TYR A 123 25.63 -23.80 -1.36
N CYS A 124 26.82 -23.60 -0.81
CA CYS A 124 27.36 -22.30 -0.43
C CYS A 124 28.76 -22.17 -1.05
N GLU A 125 28.89 -21.47 -2.19
CA GLU A 125 30.19 -20.92 -2.58
C GLU A 125 30.36 -19.52 -1.95
N GLY A 126 31.60 -19.20 -1.59
CA GLY A 126 31.97 -18.17 -0.63
C GLY A 126 31.33 -16.81 -0.84
N HIS A 127 30.87 -16.21 0.26
CA HIS A 127 30.62 -14.79 0.50
C HIS A 127 30.49 -13.86 -0.73
N ALA A 128 29.46 -14.03 -1.57
CA ALA A 128 28.83 -12.97 -2.37
C ALA A 128 27.78 -13.60 -3.30
N CYS A 129 26.48 -13.45 -2.98
CA CYS A 129 25.45 -13.45 -4.01
C CYS A 129 25.41 -12.08 -4.71
N GLU A 130 26.59 -11.57 -5.11
CA GLU A 130 26.76 -10.47 -6.05
C GLU A 130 27.59 -11.03 -7.22
N GLY A 131 26.91 -11.38 -8.31
CA GLY A 131 27.52 -11.35 -9.64
C GLY A 131 28.04 -12.64 -10.29
N SER A 132 28.16 -13.80 -9.63
CA SER A 132 28.65 -15.02 -10.30
C SER A 132 27.52 -15.89 -10.87
N ARG A 133 27.55 -16.12 -12.20
CA ARG A 133 26.70 -17.10 -12.89
C ARG A 133 27.10 -18.52 -12.48
N LEU A 134 26.22 -19.23 -11.78
CA LEU A 134 26.35 -20.66 -11.46
C LEU A 134 26.38 -21.49 -12.75
N GLN A 135 27.46 -22.24 -13.00
CA GLN A 135 27.56 -23.09 -14.19
C GLN A 135 26.93 -24.47 -13.95
N THR A 136 26.24 -25.02 -14.96
CA THR A 136 25.58 -26.35 -14.87
C THR A 136 26.54 -27.47 -14.43
N ASN A 137 27.80 -27.42 -14.83
CA ASN A 137 28.81 -28.42 -14.46
C ASN A 137 29.12 -28.41 -12.94
N GLN A 138 29.06 -27.25 -12.28
CA GLN A 138 29.24 -27.16 -10.83
C GLN A 138 28.06 -27.75 -10.07
N LEU A 139 26.84 -27.55 -10.57
CA LEU A 139 25.63 -28.17 -10.00
C LEU A 139 25.66 -29.70 -10.14
N VAL A 140 26.09 -30.22 -11.30
CA VAL A 140 26.30 -31.67 -11.49
C VAL A 140 27.34 -32.20 -10.49
N LYS A 141 28.49 -31.53 -10.38
CA LYS A 141 29.55 -31.92 -9.43
C LYS A 141 29.06 -31.89 -7.99
N PHE A 142 28.28 -30.88 -7.61
CA PHE A 142 27.67 -30.79 -6.29
C PHE A 142 26.68 -31.92 -6.02
N ALA A 143 25.83 -32.24 -6.99
CA ALA A 143 24.81 -33.28 -6.86
C ALA A 143 25.40 -34.69 -6.73
N GLN A 144 26.48 -34.98 -7.46
CA GLN A 144 27.11 -36.31 -7.45
C GLN A 144 27.96 -36.52 -6.20
N GLU A 145 28.86 -35.57 -5.88
CA GLU A 145 29.87 -35.78 -4.83
C GLU A 145 30.13 -34.53 -3.96
N GLY A 146 29.93 -33.33 -4.50
CA GLY A 146 30.28 -32.07 -3.81
C GLY A 146 29.42 -31.73 -2.61
N TRP A 147 28.25 -32.35 -2.42
CA TRP A 147 27.48 -32.19 -1.19
C TRP A 147 28.18 -32.81 0.03
N ARG A 148 29.06 -33.80 -0.17
CA ARG A 148 29.81 -34.46 0.92
C ARG A 148 30.75 -33.49 1.64
N THR A 149 31.20 -32.44 0.96
CA THR A 149 32.12 -31.43 1.50
C THR A 149 31.40 -30.30 2.26
N GLN A 150 30.07 -30.19 2.15
CA GLN A 150 29.28 -29.16 2.84
C GLN A 150 28.73 -29.69 4.17
N PRO A 151 28.76 -28.91 5.28
CA PRO A 151 28.25 -29.37 6.56
C PRO A 151 26.72 -29.59 6.52
N PRO A 152 26.18 -30.65 7.17
CA PRO A 152 24.74 -30.88 7.25
C PRO A 152 24.05 -29.82 8.12
N ARG A 153 22.85 -29.39 7.71
CA ARG A 153 21.98 -28.56 8.55
C ARG A 153 21.33 -29.43 9.61
N THR A 154 21.56 -29.14 10.89
CA THR A 154 21.04 -29.91 12.02
C THR A 154 19.93 -29.17 12.77
N GLY A 155 19.10 -29.94 13.50
CA GLY A 155 18.06 -29.41 14.38
C GLY A 155 16.95 -28.63 13.65
N CYS A 156 16.58 -27.46 14.18
CA CYS A 156 15.52 -26.63 13.62
C CYS A 156 15.84 -26.03 12.24
N THR A 157 17.10 -26.06 11.79
CA THR A 157 17.50 -25.46 10.50
C THR A 157 17.27 -26.38 9.29
N SER A 158 16.96 -27.66 9.53
CA SER A 158 16.60 -28.61 8.47
C SER A 158 15.09 -28.58 8.19
N PRO A 159 14.65 -28.43 6.92
CA PRO A 159 13.24 -28.41 6.54
C PRO A 159 12.54 -29.75 6.80
N VAL A 160 13.28 -30.85 6.86
CA VAL A 160 12.77 -32.22 7.08
C VAL A 160 12.80 -32.66 8.54
N SER A 161 13.34 -31.84 9.45
CA SER A 161 13.38 -32.17 10.88
C SER A 161 12.00 -32.07 11.55
N ARG A 162 11.83 -32.68 12.74
CA ARG A 162 10.59 -32.56 13.53
C ARG A 162 10.21 -31.09 13.80
N CYS A 163 11.20 -30.24 14.06
CA CYS A 163 11.02 -28.81 14.26
C CYS A 163 10.63 -28.09 12.96
N GLY A 164 11.30 -28.40 11.84
CA GLY A 164 10.95 -27.86 10.52
C GLY A 164 9.52 -28.23 10.07
N LYS A 165 9.10 -29.48 10.32
CA LYS A 165 7.73 -29.95 10.08
C LYS A 165 6.71 -29.20 10.95
N ALA A 166 7.01 -28.96 12.23
CA ALA A 166 6.14 -28.20 13.13
C ALA A 166 5.95 -26.74 12.68
N VAL A 167 7.03 -26.06 12.24
CA VAL A 167 6.96 -24.69 11.68
C VAL A 167 6.08 -24.67 10.43
N GLY A 168 6.21 -25.66 9.55
CA GLY A 168 5.35 -25.82 8.37
C GLY A 168 3.87 -26.05 8.70
N SER A 169 3.57 -26.76 9.78
CA SER A 169 2.19 -26.98 10.23
C SER A 169 1.57 -25.72 10.84
N ILE A 170 2.33 -24.97 11.65
CA ILE A 170 1.87 -23.71 12.27
C ILE A 170 1.61 -22.65 11.21
N THR A 171 2.49 -22.52 10.22
CA THR A 171 2.34 -21.55 9.13
C THR A 171 1.19 -21.88 8.17
N ARG A 172 0.73 -23.14 8.12
CA ARG A 172 -0.46 -23.59 7.37
C ARG A 172 -1.79 -23.29 8.07
N LEU A 173 -1.80 -23.03 9.38
CA LEU A 173 -3.03 -22.78 10.14
C LEU A 173 -3.88 -21.63 9.57
N PRO A 174 -3.33 -20.44 9.25
CA PRO A 174 -4.13 -19.34 8.72
C PRO A 174 -4.79 -19.64 7.37
N ALA A 175 -4.12 -20.41 6.50
CA ALA A 175 -4.66 -20.81 5.20
C ALA A 175 -5.80 -21.82 5.36
N LYS A 176 -5.65 -22.81 6.25
CA LYS A 176 -6.73 -23.74 6.60
C LYS A 176 -7.92 -23.04 7.26
N PHE A 177 -7.68 -22.12 8.20
CA PHE A 177 -8.74 -21.31 8.79
C PHE A 177 -9.47 -20.48 7.72
N LYS A 178 -8.75 -19.90 6.77
CA LYS A 178 -9.34 -19.15 5.66
C LYS A 178 -10.18 -20.05 4.75
N SER A 179 -9.71 -21.24 4.38
CA SER A 179 -10.48 -22.17 3.54
C SER A 179 -11.73 -22.69 4.25
N THR A 180 -11.61 -23.02 5.54
CA THR A 180 -12.74 -23.47 6.35
C THR A 180 -13.75 -22.34 6.58
N TYR A 181 -13.29 -21.11 6.82
CA TYR A 181 -14.15 -19.94 6.90
C TYR A 181 -14.89 -19.69 5.57
N LEU A 182 -14.19 -19.72 4.43
CA LEU A 182 -14.81 -19.54 3.12
C LEU A 182 -15.83 -20.64 2.81
N HIS A 183 -15.55 -21.89 3.16
CA HIS A 183 -16.50 -23.00 2.99
C HIS A 183 -17.74 -22.83 3.88
N LEU A 184 -17.55 -22.49 5.16
CA LEU A 184 -18.65 -22.27 6.10
C LEU A 184 -19.50 -21.03 5.74
N HIS A 185 -18.86 -19.98 5.24
CA HIS A 185 -19.52 -18.72 4.88
C HIS A 185 -20.20 -18.78 3.51
N ASN A 186 -19.53 -19.34 2.49
CA ASN A 186 -20.04 -19.33 1.12
C ASN A 186 -20.89 -20.57 0.79
N ASP A 187 -20.46 -21.76 1.18
CA ASP A 187 -21.13 -23.01 0.77
C ASP A 187 -22.25 -23.40 1.74
N LEU A 188 -22.06 -23.14 3.05
CA LEU A 188 -23.04 -23.43 4.11
C LEU A 188 -23.80 -22.19 4.62
N GLN A 189 -23.54 -21.01 4.04
CA GLN A 189 -24.23 -19.74 4.32
C GLN A 189 -24.30 -19.32 5.80
N TYR A 190 -23.32 -19.69 6.62
CA TYR A 190 -23.25 -19.20 8.00
C TYR A 190 -22.86 -17.71 8.05
N SER A 191 -23.60 -16.93 8.83
CA SER A 191 -23.29 -15.51 9.04
C SER A 191 -21.97 -15.33 9.80
N ASP A 192 -21.26 -14.22 9.54
CA ASP A 192 -19.99 -13.91 10.20
C ASP A 192 -20.10 -13.88 11.72
N LEU A 193 -21.24 -13.42 12.25
CA LEU A 193 -21.51 -13.38 13.69
C LEU A 193 -21.59 -14.79 14.29
N THR A 194 -22.21 -15.73 13.58
CA THR A 194 -22.33 -17.13 14.01
C THR A 194 -20.97 -17.83 14.02
N LEU A 195 -20.15 -17.59 13.00
CA LEU A 195 -18.81 -18.15 12.89
C LEU A 195 -17.89 -17.59 13.98
N PHE A 196 -17.98 -16.28 14.25
CA PHE A 196 -17.21 -15.63 15.30
C PHE A 196 -17.62 -16.11 16.71
N ALA A 197 -18.93 -16.23 16.97
CA ALA A 197 -19.45 -16.77 18.23
C ALA A 197 -19.01 -18.22 18.45
N GLY A 198 -19.02 -19.06 17.41
CA GLY A 198 -18.52 -20.43 17.46
C GLY A 198 -17.02 -20.50 17.79
N LEU A 199 -16.21 -19.65 17.15
CA LEU A 199 -14.77 -19.58 17.39
C LEU A 199 -14.45 -19.19 18.84
N LEU A 200 -15.22 -18.27 19.44
CA LEU A 200 -15.05 -17.85 20.83
C LEU A 200 -15.58 -18.87 21.84
N ALA A 201 -16.61 -19.64 21.48
CA ALA A 201 -17.20 -20.64 22.37
C ALA A 201 -16.28 -21.85 22.59
N VAL A 202 -15.51 -22.26 21.57
CA VAL A 202 -14.65 -23.45 21.64
C VAL A 202 -13.59 -23.36 22.76
N PRO A 203 -12.78 -22.29 22.86
CA PRO A 203 -11.81 -22.14 23.96
C PRO A 203 -12.46 -22.13 25.34
N VAL A 204 -13.64 -21.52 25.45
CA VAL A 204 -14.39 -21.42 26.72
C VAL A 204 -14.88 -22.80 27.16
N VAL A 205 -15.46 -23.59 26.26
CA VAL A 205 -15.94 -24.94 26.56
C VAL A 205 -14.77 -25.88 26.90
N VAL A 206 -13.66 -25.79 26.16
CA VAL A 206 -12.45 -26.58 26.45
C VAL A 206 -11.85 -26.19 27.81
N GLY A 207 -11.77 -24.89 28.11
CA GLY A 207 -11.29 -24.37 29.40
C GLY A 207 -12.16 -24.84 30.56
N LEU A 208 -13.49 -24.72 30.44
CA LEU A 208 -14.43 -25.19 31.45
C LEU A 208 -14.36 -26.71 31.64
N SER A 209 -14.19 -27.48 30.56
CA SER A 209 -14.04 -28.94 30.65
C SER A 209 -12.76 -29.34 31.37
N PHE A 210 -11.66 -28.61 31.14
CA PHE A 210 -10.38 -28.83 31.84
C PHE A 210 -10.50 -28.49 33.32
N ILE A 211 -11.16 -27.38 33.67
CA ILE A 211 -11.45 -26.99 35.06
C ILE A 211 -12.29 -28.07 35.74
N CYS A 212 -13.37 -28.54 35.12
CA CYS A 212 -14.18 -29.62 35.67
C CYS A 212 -13.38 -30.92 35.85
N MET A 213 -12.44 -31.23 34.96
CA MET A 213 -11.56 -32.41 35.10
C MET A 213 -10.60 -32.26 36.29
N LEU A 214 -10.06 -31.06 36.50
CA LEU A 214 -9.20 -30.74 37.64
C LEU A 214 -9.97 -30.77 38.96
N ASP A 215 -11.17 -30.18 39.01
CA ASP A 215 -12.06 -30.23 40.16
C ASP A 215 -12.44 -31.67 40.50
N ALA A 216 -12.83 -32.48 39.50
CA ALA A 216 -13.13 -33.89 39.71
C ALA A 216 -11.92 -34.67 40.25
N ARG A 217 -10.70 -34.39 39.77
CA ARG A 217 -9.47 -34.96 40.33
C ARG A 217 -9.22 -34.50 41.77
N CYS A 218 -9.45 -33.23 42.06
CA CYS A 218 -9.28 -32.66 43.40
C CYS A 218 -10.29 -33.26 44.38
N GLU A 219 -11.57 -33.36 44.01
CA GLU A 219 -12.61 -34.03 44.80
C GLU A 219 -12.29 -35.50 45.05
N MET A 220 -11.75 -36.20 44.05
CA MET A 220 -11.36 -37.60 44.19
C MET A 220 -10.17 -37.76 45.15
N GLN A 221 -9.21 -36.83 45.12
CA GLN A 221 -8.10 -36.78 46.08
C GLN A 221 -8.57 -36.41 47.50
N ILE A 222 -9.50 -35.46 47.63
CA ILE A 222 -10.09 -35.06 48.90
C ILE A 222 -10.94 -36.19 49.47
N SER A 223 -11.71 -36.91 48.66
CA SER A 223 -12.49 -38.07 49.10
C SER A 223 -11.61 -39.25 49.51
N GLN A 224 -10.50 -39.50 48.81
CA GLN A 224 -9.51 -40.48 49.26
C GLN A 224 -8.80 -40.05 50.55
N ALA A 225 -8.52 -38.75 50.73
CA ALA A 225 -7.97 -38.21 51.97
C ALA A 225 -8.99 -38.23 53.13
N ALA A 226 -10.27 -37.96 52.84
CA ALA A 226 -11.39 -38.00 53.77
C ALA A 226 -11.71 -39.43 54.21
N LEU A 227 -11.64 -40.42 53.32
CA LEU A 227 -11.74 -41.85 53.67
C LEU A 227 -10.59 -42.27 54.61
N ARG A 228 -9.36 -41.78 54.34
CA ARG A 228 -8.19 -42.04 55.21
C ARG A 228 -8.27 -41.33 56.56
N SER A 229 -8.93 -40.17 56.64
CA SER A 229 -9.11 -39.42 57.89
C SER A 229 -10.36 -39.84 58.66
N ALA A 230 -11.43 -40.30 58.00
CA ALA A 230 -12.59 -40.95 58.63
C ALA A 230 -12.22 -42.30 59.26
N ALA A 231 -11.33 -43.07 58.64
CA ALA A 231 -10.71 -44.25 59.24
C ALA A 231 -9.85 -43.93 60.48
N ARG A 232 -9.28 -42.71 60.57
CA ARG A 232 -8.53 -42.23 61.75
C ARG A 232 -9.43 -41.58 62.81
N LEU A 233 -10.54 -40.96 62.42
CA LEU A 233 -11.49 -40.27 63.31
C LEU A 233 -12.53 -41.20 63.96
N GLN A 234 -12.81 -42.39 63.39
CA GLN A 234 -13.48 -43.46 64.15
C GLN A 234 -12.63 -43.98 65.33
N LEU A 235 -11.32 -43.72 65.33
CA LEU A 235 -10.42 -44.04 66.44
C LEU A 235 -10.34 -42.93 67.50
N GLN A 236 -10.75 -41.69 67.20
CA GLN A 236 -10.54 -40.51 68.07
C GLN A 236 -11.81 -39.72 68.42
N GLY A 237 -12.97 -40.01 67.82
CA GLY A 237 -14.25 -39.36 68.10
C GLY A 237 -15.02 -39.90 69.30
N ARG A 238 -14.32 -40.41 70.33
CA ARG A 238 -14.89 -40.82 71.62
C ARG A 238 -14.82 -39.72 72.68
N LEU A 239 -14.42 -38.50 72.33
CA LEU A 239 -14.28 -37.41 73.30
C LEU A 239 -14.76 -36.06 72.72
N ALA A 240 -15.50 -35.35 73.57
CA ALA A 240 -15.85 -33.93 73.50
C ALA A 240 -17.01 -33.51 72.57
N ARG A 241 -18.23 -33.68 73.13
CA ARG A 241 -19.41 -32.84 72.89
C ARG A 241 -19.30 -31.49 73.63
N ALA A 242 -20.20 -30.57 73.24
CA ALA A 242 -20.77 -29.42 73.98
C ALA A 242 -20.13 -28.05 73.70
N ALA A 243 -20.82 -26.91 73.53
CA ALA A 243 -22.23 -26.51 73.30
C ALA A 243 -22.23 -24.94 73.04
N PRO A 244 -23.35 -24.17 72.94
CA PRO A 244 -23.59 -23.26 71.79
C PRO A 244 -24.21 -21.83 72.05
N ARG A 245 -24.44 -21.05 70.96
CA ARG A 245 -25.63 -20.17 70.61
C ARG A 245 -25.94 -18.85 71.39
N PRO A 246 -26.94 -17.98 71.01
CA PRO A 246 -27.44 -17.47 69.69
C PRO A 246 -27.97 -15.99 69.62
N ALA A 247 -28.27 -15.53 68.38
CA ALA A 247 -29.41 -14.77 67.76
C ALA A 247 -30.34 -13.71 68.46
N ILE A 248 -30.88 -12.75 67.65
CA ILE A 248 -32.30 -12.29 67.42
C ILE A 248 -32.30 -10.93 66.63
N ARG A 249 -32.77 -10.75 65.36
CA ARG A 249 -34.12 -10.44 64.75
C ARG A 249 -34.86 -9.21 65.37
N GLY A 250 -35.52 -8.26 64.66
CA GLY A 250 -35.84 -8.01 63.23
C GLY A 250 -36.76 -6.78 63.01
N CYS A 251 -36.99 -6.44 61.72
CA CYS A 251 -38.08 -5.71 61.00
C CYS A 251 -38.67 -4.34 61.49
N CYS A 252 -38.68 -3.28 60.66
CA CYS A 252 -39.70 -2.81 59.66
C CYS A 252 -40.77 -1.87 60.28
N THR A 253 -41.28 -0.74 59.75
CA THR A 253 -41.28 -0.04 58.43
C THR A 253 -42.07 1.30 58.55
N SER A 254 -42.03 2.12 57.47
CA SER A 254 -42.93 3.26 57.06
C SER A 254 -42.47 4.69 57.42
N ALA A 255 -42.75 5.78 56.68
CA ALA A 255 -43.06 6.11 55.27
C ALA A 255 -43.17 7.67 55.16
N SER A 256 -43.17 8.22 53.92
CA SER A 256 -43.62 9.58 53.48
C SER A 256 -42.64 10.77 53.64
N SER A 257 -42.17 11.38 52.52
CA SER A 257 -42.64 12.59 51.77
C SER A 257 -42.08 13.91 52.37
N THR A 258 -41.51 14.89 51.66
CA THR A 258 -42.05 15.78 50.60
C THR A 258 -40.94 16.60 49.89
N GLU A 259 -41.38 17.40 48.91
CA GLU A 259 -40.81 18.13 47.75
C GLU A 259 -39.82 19.32 47.93
N THR A 260 -39.39 19.82 46.75
CA THR A 260 -38.92 21.16 46.28
C THR A 260 -37.42 21.20 45.88
N ALA A 261 -36.99 21.36 44.60
CA ALA A 261 -37.24 22.32 43.50
C ALA A 261 -36.43 23.63 43.61
N ASP A 262 -35.38 23.79 42.78
CA ASP A 262 -35.03 25.07 42.10
C ASP A 262 -33.94 24.93 41.00
N ALA A 263 -34.05 25.82 40.00
CA ALA A 263 -33.52 25.84 38.61
C ALA A 263 -32.05 26.35 38.44
N ALA A 264 -31.20 25.84 37.53
CA ALA A 264 -30.95 26.09 36.07
C ALA A 264 -30.19 27.42 35.73
N PRO A 265 -29.61 27.68 34.51
CA PRO A 265 -29.15 26.83 33.38
C PRO A 265 -27.80 27.28 32.70
N GLU A 266 -27.18 26.43 31.88
CA GLU A 266 -26.24 26.82 30.80
C GLU A 266 -26.32 25.81 29.64
N ARG A 267 -27.23 26.02 28.68
CA ARG A 267 -27.26 25.30 27.39
C ARG A 267 -27.99 26.10 26.32
N ASP A 268 -27.29 27.05 25.69
CA ASP A 268 -27.72 27.65 24.42
C ASP A 268 -26.53 27.97 23.52
N ALA A 269 -25.93 26.92 22.94
CA ALA A 269 -24.98 27.05 21.83
C ALA A 269 -25.05 25.88 20.81
N ARG A 270 -26.01 24.95 20.96
CA ARG A 270 -26.14 23.75 20.09
C ARG A 270 -27.35 23.75 19.17
N ALA A 271 -28.23 24.75 19.25
CA ALA A 271 -29.49 24.75 18.51
C ALA A 271 -29.41 25.34 17.08
N GLN A 272 -28.33 26.02 16.70
CA GLN A 272 -28.24 26.65 15.37
C GLN A 272 -27.52 25.82 14.28
N GLN A 273 -26.92 24.67 14.63
CA GLN A 273 -26.23 23.80 13.65
C GLN A 273 -27.09 22.67 13.05
N GLN A 274 -28.33 22.50 13.50
CA GLN A 274 -29.20 21.38 13.05
C GLN A 274 -30.23 21.75 11.97
N ALA A 275 -30.31 23.02 11.53
CA ALA A 275 -31.34 23.46 10.60
C ALA A 275 -31.03 23.31 9.10
N GLN A 276 -29.86 22.78 8.70
CA GLN A 276 -29.48 22.61 7.28
C GLN A 276 -29.56 21.15 6.74
N GLN A 277 -30.06 20.19 7.51
CA GLN A 277 -30.04 18.76 7.11
C GLN A 277 -31.41 18.11 6.84
N GLN A 278 -32.39 18.85 6.32
CA GLN A 278 -33.65 18.22 5.90
C GLN A 278 -34.10 18.71 4.51
N ALA A 279 -33.43 18.21 3.48
CA ALA A 279 -33.99 18.10 2.14
C ALA A 279 -34.48 16.66 1.92
N PRO A 280 -35.66 16.43 1.31
CA PRO A 280 -36.24 15.10 1.19
C PRO A 280 -35.41 14.18 0.27
N ALA A 281 -35.13 12.96 0.74
CA ALA A 281 -34.36 11.96 0.02
C ALA A 281 -35.13 11.42 -1.21
N ARG A 282 -34.86 12.01 -2.38
CA ARG A 282 -35.30 11.46 -3.67
C ARG A 282 -34.70 10.05 -3.84
N LYS A 283 -35.53 9.02 -4.09
CA LYS A 283 -35.08 7.64 -4.37
C LYS A 283 -34.04 7.69 -5.49
N ARG A 284 -32.78 7.41 -5.16
CA ARG A 284 -31.64 7.47 -6.09
C ARG A 284 -31.77 6.36 -7.12
N ARG A 285 -31.86 6.72 -8.41
CA ARG A 285 -31.74 5.75 -9.51
C ARG A 285 -30.34 5.15 -9.47
N LYS A 286 -30.23 3.81 -9.43
CA LYS A 286 -28.94 3.12 -9.64
C LYS A 286 -28.55 3.32 -11.10
N ILE A 287 -27.42 3.95 -11.34
CA ILE A 287 -26.83 4.09 -12.68
C ILE A 287 -26.00 2.83 -12.94
N ASP A 288 -26.13 2.27 -14.15
CA ASP A 288 -25.32 1.13 -14.59
C ASP A 288 -23.83 1.55 -14.60
N PRO A 289 -22.92 0.82 -13.94
CA PRO A 289 -21.48 1.11 -13.97
C PRO A 289 -20.91 1.35 -15.37
N MET A 290 -21.46 0.66 -16.38
CA MET A 290 -21.03 0.71 -17.79
C MET A 290 -21.70 1.81 -18.61
N THR A 291 -22.54 2.65 -17.99
CA THR A 291 -23.16 3.80 -18.66
C THR A 291 -22.08 4.65 -19.34
N PRO A 292 -22.12 4.89 -20.66
CA PRO A 292 -21.10 5.70 -21.30
C PRO A 292 -21.11 7.13 -20.78
N PRO A 293 -19.98 7.84 -20.83
CA PRO A 293 -19.94 9.25 -20.48
C PRO A 293 -20.68 10.11 -21.51
N PRO A 294 -21.09 11.33 -21.14
CA PRO A 294 -21.78 12.23 -22.06
C PRO A 294 -20.89 12.52 -23.30
N PRO A 295 -21.47 12.54 -24.51
CA PRO A 295 -20.72 12.77 -25.74
C PRO A 295 -20.15 14.18 -25.81
N ALA A 296 -19.12 14.36 -26.64
CA ALA A 296 -18.47 15.65 -26.87
C ALA A 296 -19.44 16.74 -27.39
N SER A 297 -20.53 16.35 -28.06
CA SER A 297 -21.57 17.28 -28.54
C SER A 297 -22.32 18.01 -27.42
N GLU A 298 -22.23 17.55 -26.17
CA GLU A 298 -22.77 18.26 -25.01
C GLU A 298 -21.84 19.37 -24.47
N PHE A 299 -20.66 19.54 -25.08
CA PHE A 299 -19.66 20.51 -24.67
C PHE A 299 -19.40 21.52 -25.78
N PRO A 300 -19.07 22.79 -25.44
CA PRO A 300 -18.61 23.74 -26.43
C PRO A 300 -17.26 23.29 -27.03
N ALA A 301 -16.94 23.81 -28.21
CA ALA A 301 -15.60 23.65 -28.76
C ALA A 301 -14.56 24.26 -27.81
N TRP A 302 -13.34 23.71 -27.84
CA TRP A 302 -12.24 24.33 -27.10
C TRP A 302 -11.81 25.61 -27.80
N GLU A 303 -11.67 26.68 -27.04
CA GLU A 303 -11.17 27.97 -27.51
C GLU A 303 -9.92 28.35 -26.71
N PRO A 304 -8.91 28.97 -27.35
CA PRO A 304 -7.76 29.53 -26.65
C PRO A 304 -8.19 30.49 -25.54
N ARG A 305 -7.46 30.48 -24.42
CA ARG A 305 -7.72 31.37 -23.28
C ARG A 305 -6.62 32.42 -23.19
N ASP A 306 -6.97 33.67 -22.93
CA ASP A 306 -5.98 34.75 -22.78
C ASP A 306 -5.04 34.53 -21.58
N PHE A 307 -5.58 33.91 -20.52
CA PHE A 307 -4.86 33.69 -19.26
C PHE A 307 -4.02 32.40 -19.25
N PHE A 308 -4.24 31.48 -20.20
CA PHE A 308 -3.56 30.19 -20.24
C PHE A 308 -3.21 29.77 -21.66
N ARG A 309 -1.92 29.58 -21.93
CA ARG A 309 -1.45 29.02 -23.21
C ARG A 309 -0.21 28.16 -23.02
N PHE A 310 -0.07 27.14 -23.86
CA PHE A 310 1.15 26.38 -24.00
C PHE A 310 1.86 26.78 -25.30
N GLU A 311 3.06 27.31 -25.16
CA GLU A 311 3.94 27.70 -26.25
C GLU A 311 5.00 26.61 -26.42
N LEU A 312 4.90 25.82 -27.49
CA LEU A 312 5.91 24.83 -27.84
C LEU A 312 7.08 25.54 -28.55
N LEU A 313 8.27 25.48 -27.95
CA LEU A 313 9.47 26.15 -28.45
C LEU A 313 10.31 25.24 -29.35
N HIS A 314 10.46 23.97 -28.96
CA HIS A 314 11.25 22.99 -29.71
C HIS A 314 10.75 21.57 -29.45
N THR A 315 10.81 20.72 -30.46
CA THR A 315 10.65 19.28 -30.34
C THR A 315 11.94 18.63 -30.83
N SER A 316 12.49 17.73 -30.02
CA SER A 316 13.73 17.02 -30.36
C SER A 316 13.60 16.28 -31.69
N LYS A 317 14.68 16.24 -32.46
CA LYS A 317 14.78 15.39 -33.66
C LYS A 317 15.03 13.91 -33.35
N LYS A 318 15.41 13.56 -32.11
CA LYS A 318 15.79 12.20 -31.70
C LYS A 318 14.70 11.44 -30.95
N SER A 319 13.80 12.16 -30.28
CA SER A 319 12.77 11.57 -29.44
C SER A 319 11.50 12.44 -29.42
N GLY A 320 10.50 12.02 -28.65
CA GLY A 320 9.31 12.84 -28.40
C GLY A 320 9.54 13.99 -27.43
N ALA A 321 10.77 14.25 -26.99
CA ALA A 321 11.05 15.31 -26.02
C ALA A 321 10.71 16.70 -26.55
N ARG A 322 10.18 17.55 -25.67
CA ARG A 322 9.69 18.89 -26.01
C ARG A 322 10.18 19.92 -25.01
N VAL A 323 10.50 21.11 -25.51
CA VAL A 323 10.72 22.31 -24.70
C VAL A 323 9.61 23.28 -25.00
N GLY A 324 8.96 23.78 -23.96
CA GLY A 324 7.87 24.73 -24.09
C GLY A 324 7.74 25.63 -22.87
N ARG A 325 6.72 26.49 -22.91
CA ARG A 325 6.34 27.41 -21.84
C ARG A 325 4.85 27.34 -21.61
N ILE A 326 4.46 27.07 -20.37
CA ILE A 326 3.07 27.21 -19.93
C ILE A 326 2.94 28.61 -19.33
N HIS A 327 2.15 29.46 -19.96
CA HIS A 327 1.83 30.79 -19.46
C HIS A 327 0.58 30.68 -18.59
N THR A 328 0.64 31.19 -17.35
CA THR A 328 -0.49 31.24 -16.41
C THR A 328 -0.64 32.66 -15.83
N PRO A 329 -1.74 32.99 -15.13
CA PRO A 329 -1.91 34.29 -14.49
C PRO A 329 -0.78 34.68 -13.55
N HIS A 330 -0.17 33.71 -12.85
CA HIS A 330 0.87 33.97 -11.84
C HIS A 330 2.29 33.66 -12.33
N GLY A 331 2.51 33.50 -13.64
CA GLY A 331 3.85 33.40 -14.22
C GLY A 331 4.01 32.32 -15.28
N ILE A 332 5.25 32.12 -15.70
CA ILE A 332 5.62 31.17 -16.75
C ILE A 332 6.29 29.95 -16.13
N ILE A 333 5.95 28.78 -16.67
CA ILE A 333 6.56 27.49 -16.30
C ILE A 333 7.30 26.97 -17.53
N ASP A 334 8.61 26.81 -17.43
CA ASP A 334 9.41 26.21 -18.51
C ASP A 334 9.31 24.68 -18.44
N THR A 335 9.07 24.03 -19.59
CA THR A 335 8.91 22.58 -19.71
C THR A 335 10.10 21.93 -20.46
N PRO A 336 10.56 20.73 -20.08
CA PRO A 336 10.13 19.96 -18.91
C PRO A 336 10.39 20.68 -17.57
N GLY A 337 9.46 20.57 -16.63
CA GLY A 337 9.46 21.27 -15.34
C GLY A 337 9.16 20.35 -14.14
N PHE A 338 9.86 20.58 -13.03
CA PHE A 338 9.66 19.84 -11.78
C PHE A 338 8.64 20.56 -10.88
N VAL A 339 7.70 19.81 -10.31
CA VAL A 339 6.63 20.33 -9.46
C VAL A 339 6.81 19.82 -8.03
N ALA A 340 7.17 20.72 -7.11
CA ALA A 340 7.30 20.40 -5.70
C ALA A 340 5.92 20.28 -5.05
N VAL A 341 5.73 19.26 -4.20
CA VAL A 341 4.43 18.96 -3.58
C VAL A 341 4.34 19.56 -2.17
N GLY A 342 3.40 20.48 -2.01
CA GLY A 342 2.92 21.04 -0.75
C GLY A 342 1.66 20.33 -0.23
N THR A 343 1.73 19.80 0.99
CA THR A 343 0.63 19.03 1.57
C THR A 343 -0.47 19.92 2.15
N ASN A 344 -0.11 20.96 2.90
CA ASN A 344 -1.08 21.89 3.53
C ASN A 344 -0.75 23.33 3.11
N ALA A 345 -0.75 23.61 1.80
CA ALA A 345 -0.25 24.88 1.25
C ALA A 345 1.18 25.25 1.70
N ALA A 346 2.00 24.24 2.04
CA ALA A 346 3.35 24.43 2.53
C ALA A 346 4.26 23.32 2.04
N LEU A 347 5.42 23.70 1.49
CA LEU A 347 6.52 22.76 1.25
C LEU A 347 7.14 22.39 2.59
N LYS A 348 7.26 21.09 2.85
CA LYS A 348 7.77 20.62 4.13
C LYS A 348 9.24 21.00 4.30
N ALA A 349 9.51 21.81 5.33
CA ALA A 349 10.82 22.32 5.75
C ALA A 349 11.41 23.46 4.90
N VAL A 350 10.73 23.96 3.88
CA VAL A 350 11.23 25.08 3.06
C VAL A 350 10.11 26.07 2.78
N ASP A 351 10.40 27.34 2.99
CA ASP A 351 9.45 28.43 2.74
C ASP A 351 9.39 28.77 1.23
N GLY A 352 8.29 29.39 0.81
CA GLY A 352 8.01 29.76 -0.59
C GLY A 352 9.14 30.56 -1.25
N PRO A 353 9.58 31.70 -0.67
CA PRO A 353 10.65 32.51 -1.25
C PRO A 353 11.98 31.74 -1.42
N TRP A 354 12.31 30.84 -0.49
CA TRP A 354 13.49 29.99 -0.60
C TRP A 354 13.36 28.96 -1.71
N ALA A 355 12.21 28.26 -1.81
CA ALA A 355 11.98 27.34 -2.91
C ALA A 355 12.00 28.05 -4.27
N ASP A 356 11.43 29.25 -4.32
CA ASP A 356 11.36 30.07 -5.52
C ASP A 356 12.75 30.59 -5.94
N ALA A 357 13.61 30.96 -4.97
CA ALA A 357 15.00 31.33 -5.21
C ALA A 357 15.84 30.16 -5.74
N GLU A 358 15.49 28.92 -5.38
CA GLU A 358 16.09 27.68 -5.89
C GLU A 358 15.42 27.19 -7.19
N GLY A 359 14.68 28.05 -7.89
CA GLY A 359 14.16 27.81 -9.23
C GLY A 359 12.79 27.14 -9.29
N GLN A 360 12.06 27.01 -8.18
CA GLN A 360 10.74 26.38 -8.20
C GLN A 360 9.71 27.26 -8.92
N GLN A 361 9.24 26.82 -10.09
CA GLN A 361 8.27 27.57 -10.90
C GLN A 361 6.83 27.20 -10.52
N LEU A 362 6.44 25.93 -10.67
CA LEU A 362 5.11 25.42 -10.35
C LEU A 362 5.13 24.65 -9.01
N MET A 363 4.14 24.86 -8.15
CA MET A 363 4.00 24.08 -6.91
C MET A 363 2.63 23.39 -6.85
N PHE A 364 2.63 22.14 -6.41
CA PHE A 364 1.42 21.34 -6.25
C PHE A 364 0.85 21.49 -4.84
N CYS A 365 -0.42 21.84 -4.71
CA CYS A 365 -1.13 21.96 -3.45
C CYS A 365 -2.23 20.90 -3.34
N ASN A 366 -2.22 20.18 -2.23
CA ASN A 366 -3.14 19.06 -2.05
C ASN A 366 -4.52 19.51 -1.57
N THR A 367 -5.55 19.32 -2.40
CA THR A 367 -6.91 19.76 -2.10
C THR A 367 -7.54 18.95 -0.96
N TYR A 368 -7.25 17.65 -0.86
CA TYR A 368 -7.80 16.81 0.22
C TYR A 368 -7.47 17.35 1.60
N HIS A 369 -6.20 17.74 1.81
CA HIS A 369 -5.76 18.27 3.08
C HIS A 369 -6.34 19.66 3.37
N LEU A 370 -6.40 20.52 2.34
CA LEU A 370 -6.92 21.88 2.46
C LEU A 370 -8.44 21.94 2.67
N LEU A 371 -9.18 20.97 2.11
CA LEU A 371 -10.60 20.75 2.38
C LEU A 371 -10.86 20.42 3.84
N LEU A 372 -9.99 19.61 4.45
CA LEU A 372 -10.11 19.22 5.86
C LEU A 372 -9.63 20.32 6.80
N HIS A 373 -8.60 21.05 6.39
CA HIS A 373 -8.08 22.18 7.14
C HIS A 373 -7.14 23.06 6.30
N PRO A 374 -7.34 24.38 6.29
CA PRO A 374 -8.27 25.12 7.13
C PRO A 374 -9.73 25.12 6.63
N GLY A 375 -10.00 24.52 5.47
CA GLY A 375 -11.25 24.69 4.72
C GLY A 375 -11.03 25.62 3.53
N ALA A 376 -11.63 25.29 2.38
CA ALA A 376 -11.45 26.07 1.15
C ALA A 376 -12.09 27.47 1.25
N ASP A 377 -13.15 27.60 2.02
CA ASP A 377 -13.81 28.85 2.42
C ASP A 377 -12.89 29.78 3.22
N VAL A 378 -12.13 29.24 4.17
CA VAL A 378 -11.14 30.02 4.93
C VAL A 378 -10.02 30.53 4.02
N VAL A 379 -9.51 29.68 3.11
CA VAL A 379 -8.50 30.09 2.14
C VAL A 379 -9.04 31.13 1.16
N ALA A 380 -10.29 30.98 0.70
CA ALA A 380 -10.93 31.98 -0.16
C ALA A 380 -11.10 33.33 0.54
N ALA A 381 -11.51 33.33 1.81
CA ALA A 381 -11.63 34.55 2.61
C ALA A 381 -10.28 35.26 2.80
N ALA A 382 -9.17 34.51 2.77
CA ALA A 382 -7.81 35.05 2.80
C ALA A 382 -7.30 35.53 1.42
N GLY A 383 -8.13 35.49 0.37
CA GLY A 383 -7.75 35.90 -0.99
C GLY A 383 -7.21 34.77 -1.88
N GLY A 384 -7.47 33.51 -1.54
CA GLY A 384 -6.97 32.34 -2.27
C GLY A 384 -5.58 31.89 -1.79
N LEU A 385 -5.10 30.77 -2.33
CA LEU A 385 -3.85 30.14 -1.90
C LEU A 385 -2.65 31.07 -2.05
N HIS A 386 -2.54 31.79 -3.17
CA HIS A 386 -1.43 32.69 -3.45
C HIS A 386 -1.24 33.73 -2.33
N ALA A 387 -2.32 34.40 -1.93
CA ALA A 387 -2.32 35.36 -0.82
C ALA A 387 -2.10 34.66 0.53
N PHE A 388 -2.82 33.56 0.78
CA PHE A 388 -2.77 32.84 2.05
C PHE A 388 -1.38 32.32 2.41
N MET A 389 -0.62 31.82 1.42
CA MET A 389 0.74 31.31 1.62
C MET A 389 1.83 32.30 1.20
N ASN A 390 1.46 33.51 0.77
CA ASN A 390 2.34 34.54 0.24
C ASN A 390 3.28 34.03 -0.88
N ARG A 391 2.72 33.37 -1.90
CA ARG A 391 3.46 32.88 -3.07
C ARG A 391 2.85 33.38 -4.39
N GLN A 392 3.61 34.21 -5.09
CA GLN A 392 3.20 34.87 -6.33
C GLN A 392 3.59 34.11 -7.60
N ARG A 393 3.65 32.77 -7.51
CA ARG A 393 4.06 31.89 -8.62
C ARG A 393 3.03 30.80 -8.87
N PRO A 394 3.04 30.16 -10.05
CA PRO A 394 1.97 29.25 -10.45
C PRO A 394 1.75 28.09 -9.48
N LEU A 395 0.48 27.74 -9.27
CA LEU A 395 0.03 26.63 -8.45
C LEU A 395 -0.81 25.63 -9.26
N ILE A 396 -0.69 24.36 -8.92
CA ILE A 396 -1.56 23.28 -9.40
C ILE A 396 -2.22 22.59 -8.21
N THR A 397 -3.52 22.31 -8.28
CA THR A 397 -4.23 21.55 -7.26
C THR A 397 -4.76 20.24 -7.80
N ASP A 398 -4.71 19.18 -6.99
CA ASP A 398 -5.41 17.94 -7.31
C ASP A 398 -6.88 17.97 -6.94
N SER A 399 -7.60 16.93 -7.33
CA SER A 399 -9.01 16.75 -6.99
C SER A 399 -9.25 16.34 -5.53
N GLY A 400 -8.20 15.89 -4.84
CA GLY A 400 -8.28 15.19 -3.54
C GLY A 400 -8.65 13.71 -3.64
N GLY A 401 -8.97 13.20 -4.84
CA GLY A 401 -9.39 11.81 -5.05
C GLY A 401 -8.29 10.81 -4.65
N PHE A 402 -7.07 10.99 -5.14
CA PHE A 402 -5.93 10.11 -4.85
C PHE A 402 -5.73 9.86 -3.35
N GLN A 403 -5.85 10.89 -2.51
CA GLN A 403 -5.64 10.76 -1.06
C GLN A 403 -6.78 9.98 -0.43
N VAL A 404 -8.02 10.22 -0.87
CA VAL A 404 -9.17 9.44 -0.44
C VAL A 404 -8.97 7.95 -0.78
N PHE A 405 -8.57 7.61 -2.02
CA PHE A 405 -8.38 6.21 -2.44
C PHE A 405 -7.13 5.56 -1.82
N SER A 406 -6.02 6.29 -1.67
CA SER A 406 -4.80 5.77 -1.04
C SER A 406 -4.99 5.42 0.44
N LEU A 407 -5.92 6.12 1.12
CA LEU A 407 -6.37 5.81 2.48
C LEU A 407 -7.46 4.72 2.50
N ALA A 408 -8.20 4.53 1.40
CA ALA A 408 -9.25 3.50 1.24
C ALA A 408 -8.68 2.10 1.07
N TYR A 409 -7.78 1.95 0.10
CA TYR A 409 -7.35 0.65 -0.39
C TYR A 409 -6.17 0.09 0.42
N GLY A 410 -5.63 0.90 1.34
CA GLY A 410 -4.30 0.71 1.85
C GLY A 410 -3.30 0.86 0.71
N THR A 411 -2.31 1.71 0.91
CA THR A 411 -1.04 1.54 0.21
C THR A 411 -0.97 1.85 -1.30
N VAL A 412 -1.87 2.64 -1.93
CA VAL A 412 -1.52 3.27 -3.23
C VAL A 412 -0.26 4.15 -3.07
N HIS A 413 -0.10 4.76 -1.88
CA HIS A 413 1.13 5.48 -1.51
C HIS A 413 2.34 4.56 -1.28
N GLU A 414 2.16 3.34 -0.76
CA GLU A 414 3.29 2.40 -0.67
C GLU A 414 3.58 1.74 -2.02
N GLU A 415 2.60 1.61 -2.92
CA GLU A 415 2.76 1.11 -4.29
C GLU A 415 3.58 2.09 -5.14
N VAL A 416 3.24 3.38 -5.16
CA VAL A 416 4.04 4.43 -5.83
C VAL A 416 5.42 4.58 -5.19
N ASN A 417 5.55 4.37 -3.87
CA ASN A 417 6.85 4.41 -3.19
C ASN A 417 7.63 3.07 -3.27
N SER A 418 6.97 1.94 -3.57
CA SER A 418 7.61 0.62 -3.74
C SER A 418 8.44 0.57 -5.01
N LEU A 419 8.11 1.43 -5.99
CA LEU A 419 8.95 1.75 -7.14
C LEU A 419 10.34 2.29 -6.74
N LYS A 420 10.49 2.81 -5.50
CA LYS A 420 11.71 3.48 -5.02
C LYS A 420 12.55 2.67 -4.02
N ARG A 421 12.06 1.52 -3.55
CA ARG A 421 12.76 0.71 -2.54
C ARG A 421 12.64 -0.77 -2.86
N GLY A 422 13.78 -1.39 -3.16
CA GLY A 422 13.91 -2.85 -3.11
C GLY A 422 13.35 -3.38 -1.78
N THR A 423 12.48 -4.38 -1.93
CA THR A 423 11.92 -5.27 -0.91
C THR A 423 12.31 -4.99 0.55
N GLY A 424 11.60 -4.07 1.20
CA GLY A 424 11.65 -3.86 2.64
C GLY A 424 10.25 -3.78 3.21
N LYS A 425 9.83 -4.79 3.99
CA LYS A 425 8.50 -4.87 4.61
C LYS A 425 8.27 -3.67 5.55
N SER A 426 7.29 -2.82 5.23
CA SER A 426 6.70 -1.87 6.18
C SER A 426 5.71 -2.61 7.08
N LYS A 427 5.97 -2.66 8.40
CA LYS A 427 5.00 -3.04 9.42
C LYS A 427 4.28 -1.77 9.88
N HIS A 428 3.21 -1.37 9.22
CA HIS A 428 2.17 -0.54 9.84
C HIS A 428 0.81 -0.93 9.27
N LYS A 429 0.10 -1.77 10.03
CA LYS A 429 -1.31 -2.11 9.82
C LYS A 429 -2.11 -0.92 10.37
N LEU A 430 -2.60 -0.03 9.51
CA LEU A 430 -3.52 1.05 9.93
C LEU A 430 -4.95 0.49 9.91
N GLU A 431 -5.57 0.43 11.10
CA GLU A 431 -6.94 -0.07 11.36
C GLU A 431 -8.05 0.97 11.11
N HIS A 432 -7.97 1.79 10.07
CA HIS A 432 -9.08 2.68 9.71
C HIS A 432 -9.30 2.68 8.19
N ASN A 433 -10.32 1.94 7.72
CA ASN A 433 -10.90 2.18 6.40
C ASN A 433 -11.57 3.56 6.43
N LEU A 434 -10.81 4.58 6.03
CA LEU A 434 -11.28 5.97 6.00
C LEU A 434 -12.30 6.20 4.88
N VAL A 435 -12.35 5.34 3.86
CA VAL A 435 -13.38 5.42 2.82
C VAL A 435 -14.57 4.55 3.18
N ALA A 436 -15.75 5.17 3.15
CA ALA A 436 -17.01 4.53 3.48
C ALA A 436 -17.73 4.01 2.24
N LYS A 437 -17.72 4.76 1.12
CA LYS A 437 -18.47 4.40 -0.09
C LYS A 437 -17.99 5.18 -1.32
N ILE A 438 -17.84 4.47 -2.44
CA ILE A 438 -17.67 5.06 -3.78
C ILE A 438 -18.97 4.83 -4.56
N ALA A 439 -19.51 5.87 -5.18
CA ALA A 439 -20.77 5.81 -5.91
C ALA A 439 -20.79 6.86 -7.03
N GLU A 440 -21.79 6.81 -7.93
CA GLU A 440 -21.82 7.74 -9.08
C GLU A 440 -21.81 9.21 -8.64
N GLU A 441 -22.43 9.57 -7.52
CA GLU A 441 -22.41 10.93 -6.99
C GLU A 441 -21.00 11.44 -6.63
N GLY A 442 -20.09 10.55 -6.24
CA GLY A 442 -18.77 10.88 -5.70
C GLY A 442 -18.28 9.87 -4.66
N VAL A 443 -17.34 10.29 -3.82
CA VAL A 443 -16.74 9.46 -2.78
C VAL A 443 -17.08 9.97 -1.38
N THR A 444 -17.57 9.07 -0.53
CA THR A 444 -17.84 9.33 0.88
C THR A 444 -16.71 8.76 1.73
N PHE A 445 -16.09 9.60 2.54
CA PHE A 445 -14.97 9.23 3.41
C PHE A 445 -15.10 9.88 4.79
N ARG A 446 -14.25 9.47 5.72
CA ARG A 446 -14.08 10.06 7.03
C ARG A 446 -12.77 10.84 7.06
N SER A 447 -12.84 12.07 7.56
CA SER A 447 -11.67 12.89 7.84
C SER A 447 -10.69 12.12 8.75
N TYR A 448 -9.42 12.08 8.37
CA TYR A 448 -8.38 11.48 9.22
C TYR A 448 -8.06 12.34 10.45
N ARG A 449 -8.57 13.58 10.53
CA ARG A 449 -8.32 14.51 11.64
C ARG A 449 -9.28 14.30 12.80
N ASP A 450 -10.57 14.18 12.50
CA ASP A 450 -11.66 14.18 13.49
C ASP A 450 -12.73 13.10 13.24
N GLY A 451 -12.59 12.29 12.18
CA GLY A 451 -13.54 11.23 11.85
C GLY A 451 -14.86 11.70 11.22
N THR A 452 -15.01 13.00 10.96
CA THR A 452 -16.21 13.58 10.32
C THR A 452 -16.44 12.96 8.95
N LYS A 453 -17.69 12.63 8.65
CA LYS A 453 -18.06 12.00 7.38
C LYS A 453 -18.29 13.08 6.33
N MET A 454 -17.58 13.00 5.22
CA MET A 454 -17.63 13.97 4.12
C MET A 454 -17.96 13.28 2.80
N LEU A 455 -18.60 14.03 1.90
CA LEU A 455 -18.87 13.62 0.52
C LEU A 455 -18.10 14.56 -0.41
N LEU A 456 -17.20 14.00 -1.20
CA LEU A 456 -16.49 14.70 -2.26
C LEU A 456 -17.09 14.29 -3.60
N THR A 457 -17.69 15.25 -4.30
CA THR A 457 -18.26 15.07 -5.64
C THR A 457 -17.37 15.78 -6.66
N PRO A 458 -17.50 15.46 -7.96
CA PRO A 458 -16.89 16.23 -9.04
C PRO A 458 -17.12 17.74 -8.91
N GLU A 459 -18.36 18.15 -8.63
CA GLU A 459 -18.73 19.56 -8.49
C GLU A 459 -18.10 20.19 -7.25
N SER A 460 -18.18 19.53 -6.08
CA SER A 460 -17.63 20.10 -4.85
C SER A 460 -16.11 20.16 -4.86
N SER A 461 -15.44 19.21 -5.53
CA SER A 461 -14.00 19.24 -5.77
C SER A 461 -13.60 20.44 -6.64
N VAL A 462 -14.31 20.69 -7.74
CA VAL A 462 -14.05 21.86 -8.58
C VAL A 462 -14.30 23.15 -7.81
N GLN A 463 -15.42 23.28 -7.11
CA GLN A 463 -15.73 24.48 -6.31
C GLN A 463 -14.69 24.77 -5.23
N ALA A 464 -14.18 23.74 -4.56
CA ALA A 464 -13.08 23.90 -3.62
C ALA A 464 -11.81 24.41 -4.32
N GLN A 465 -11.43 23.83 -5.46
CA GLN A 465 -10.29 24.32 -6.24
C GLN A 465 -10.48 25.76 -6.77
N LYS A 466 -11.73 26.17 -7.05
CA LYS A 466 -12.09 27.56 -7.39
C LYS A 466 -11.86 28.52 -6.23
N GLN A 467 -12.22 28.09 -5.02
CA GLN A 467 -11.99 28.84 -3.78
C GLN A 467 -10.50 28.92 -3.42
N LEU A 468 -9.76 27.83 -3.67
CA LEU A 468 -8.31 27.79 -3.49
C LEU A 468 -7.56 28.69 -4.49
N GLY A 469 -8.11 28.89 -5.69
CA GLY A 469 -7.59 29.86 -6.66
C GLY A 469 -6.24 29.48 -7.30
N ALA A 470 -5.97 28.19 -7.50
CA ALA A 470 -4.75 27.72 -8.18
C ALA A 470 -4.84 27.86 -9.71
N ASP A 471 -3.73 28.12 -10.40
CA ASP A 471 -3.71 28.32 -11.86
C ASP A 471 -4.17 27.10 -12.68
N ILE A 472 -3.86 25.89 -12.20
CA ILE A 472 -4.22 24.62 -12.86
C ILE A 472 -4.98 23.73 -11.88
N ILE A 473 -6.12 23.19 -12.31
CA ILE A 473 -6.97 22.32 -11.49
C ILE A 473 -7.15 20.94 -12.14
N ILE A 474 -7.18 19.90 -11.30
CA ILE A 474 -7.37 18.52 -11.74
C ILE A 474 -8.78 18.04 -11.34
N PRO A 475 -9.58 17.49 -12.28
CA PRO A 475 -10.92 17.00 -12.00
C PRO A 475 -10.89 15.72 -11.16
N LEU A 476 -12.00 15.44 -10.47
CA LEU A 476 -12.13 14.21 -9.68
C LEU A 476 -12.17 12.98 -10.59
N ASP A 477 -11.37 11.99 -10.22
CA ASP A 477 -11.18 10.71 -10.89
C ASP A 477 -11.25 9.57 -9.86
N GLU A 478 -11.42 8.33 -10.32
CA GLU A 478 -11.34 7.14 -9.48
C GLU A 478 -10.03 6.40 -9.72
N LEU A 479 -9.36 5.99 -8.64
CA LEU A 479 -8.11 5.26 -8.71
C LEU A 479 -8.26 3.84 -8.15
N PRO A 480 -8.60 2.86 -9.01
CA PRO A 480 -8.61 1.47 -8.61
C PRO A 480 -7.17 0.94 -8.42
N PRO A 481 -6.95 -0.07 -7.55
CA PRO A 481 -5.66 -0.74 -7.41
C PRO A 481 -5.15 -1.33 -8.73
N TYR A 482 -3.84 -1.51 -8.87
CA TYR A 482 -3.25 -2.00 -10.11
C TYR A 482 -3.55 -3.47 -10.44
N HIS A 483 -3.88 -4.30 -9.44
CA HIS A 483 -4.28 -5.71 -9.61
C HIS A 483 -5.80 -5.88 -9.81
N THR A 484 -6.47 -4.83 -10.27
CA THR A 484 -7.92 -4.87 -10.46
C THR A 484 -8.25 -5.65 -11.74
N GLU A 485 -9.28 -6.50 -11.64
CA GLU A 485 -9.85 -7.20 -12.79
C GLU A 485 -10.23 -6.22 -13.90
N GLN A 486 -10.01 -6.60 -15.16
CA GLN A 486 -10.21 -5.72 -16.32
C GLN A 486 -11.62 -5.11 -16.36
N SER A 487 -12.66 -5.88 -16.01
CA SER A 487 -14.05 -5.40 -15.99
C SER A 487 -14.32 -4.33 -14.92
N VAL A 488 -13.65 -4.44 -13.77
CA VAL A 488 -13.75 -3.45 -12.68
C VAL A 488 -12.96 -2.18 -13.06
N LEU A 489 -11.80 -2.36 -13.70
CA LEU A 489 -11.01 -1.24 -14.23
C LEU A 489 -11.78 -0.48 -15.30
N GLU A 490 -12.48 -1.18 -16.19
CA GLU A 490 -13.31 -0.56 -17.22
C GLU A 490 -14.50 0.22 -16.60
N ALA A 491 -15.21 -0.38 -15.65
CA ALA A 491 -16.30 0.31 -14.94
C ALA A 491 -15.80 1.56 -14.19
N SER A 492 -14.61 1.51 -13.62
CA SER A 492 -13.95 2.65 -12.97
C SER A 492 -13.53 3.73 -13.97
N LEU A 493 -13.04 3.34 -15.15
CA LEU A 493 -12.73 4.27 -16.24
C LEU A 493 -13.97 5.02 -16.69
N GLN A 494 -15.07 4.30 -16.95
CA GLN A 494 -16.34 4.89 -17.35
C GLN A 494 -16.85 5.89 -16.31
N ARG A 495 -16.77 5.55 -15.01
CA ARG A 495 -17.11 6.46 -13.92
C ARG A 495 -16.20 7.69 -13.88
N SER A 496 -14.88 7.50 -14.02
CA SER A 496 -13.91 8.59 -14.06
C SER A 496 -14.18 9.55 -15.21
N HIS A 497 -14.52 9.05 -16.40
CA HIS A 497 -14.93 9.87 -17.54
C HIS A 497 -16.21 10.67 -17.28
N ARG A 498 -17.23 10.06 -16.64
CA ARG A 498 -18.45 10.76 -16.22
C ARG A 498 -18.16 11.84 -15.17
N TRP A 499 -17.28 11.55 -14.21
CA TRP A 499 -16.85 12.51 -13.19
C TRP A 499 -16.04 13.68 -13.77
N MET A 500 -15.12 13.39 -14.70
CA MET A 500 -14.36 14.43 -15.40
C MET A 500 -15.27 15.29 -16.28
N ALA A 501 -16.26 14.70 -16.96
CA ALA A 501 -17.27 15.46 -17.69
C ALA A 501 -18.07 16.41 -16.78
N ARG A 502 -18.53 15.94 -15.62
CA ARG A 502 -19.23 16.77 -14.62
C ARG A 502 -18.35 17.88 -14.06
N SER A 503 -17.08 17.55 -13.79
CA SER A 503 -16.07 18.52 -13.36
C SER A 503 -15.88 19.61 -14.41
N LEU A 504 -15.73 19.22 -15.68
CA LEU A 504 -15.56 20.13 -16.80
C LEU A 504 -16.79 21.02 -17.00
N LYS A 505 -18.02 20.48 -16.94
CA LYS A 505 -19.25 21.30 -16.99
C LYS A 505 -19.29 22.34 -15.86
N THR A 506 -18.91 21.94 -14.65
CA THR A 506 -18.83 22.85 -13.49
C THR A 506 -17.79 23.94 -13.72
N HIS A 507 -16.64 23.57 -14.28
CA HIS A 507 -15.57 24.51 -14.57
C HIS A 507 -15.90 25.49 -15.68
N LEU A 508 -16.53 25.04 -16.77
CA LEU A 508 -16.92 25.90 -17.88
C LEU A 508 -18.01 26.91 -17.47
N ALA A 509 -18.82 26.58 -16.47
CA ALA A 509 -19.79 27.51 -15.90
C ALA A 509 -19.13 28.65 -15.08
N ASP A 510 -17.93 28.43 -14.54
CA ASP A 510 -17.16 29.42 -13.75
C ASP A 510 -15.66 29.17 -13.87
N ILE A 511 -14.99 29.81 -14.85
CA ILE A 511 -13.60 29.50 -15.22
C ILE A 511 -12.58 30.08 -14.23
N ARG A 512 -12.81 31.29 -13.70
CA ARG A 512 -11.92 32.04 -12.77
C ARG A 512 -10.44 32.11 -13.16
N GLN A 513 -10.10 32.19 -14.44
CA GLN A 513 -8.71 32.19 -14.92
C GLN A 513 -7.89 30.96 -14.47
N GLN A 514 -8.54 29.80 -14.29
CA GLN A 514 -7.85 28.56 -13.97
C GLN A 514 -8.01 27.59 -15.13
N ALA A 515 -6.94 26.92 -15.53
CA ALA A 515 -6.96 25.89 -16.54
C ALA A 515 -7.35 24.54 -15.94
N MET A 516 -8.01 23.67 -16.71
CA MET A 516 -8.33 22.30 -16.27
C MET A 516 -7.64 21.24 -17.12
N TYR A 517 -6.97 20.30 -16.45
CA TYR A 517 -6.31 19.17 -17.13
C TYR A 517 -7.12 17.89 -16.98
N GLY A 518 -7.47 17.23 -18.09
CA GLY A 518 -8.13 15.92 -18.06
C GLY A 518 -7.15 14.80 -17.69
N VAL A 519 -7.58 13.79 -16.92
CA VAL A 519 -6.69 12.72 -16.44
C VAL A 519 -6.89 11.43 -17.23
N VAL A 520 -5.88 11.04 -18.02
CA VAL A 520 -5.86 9.78 -18.75
C VAL A 520 -5.64 8.64 -17.75
N HIS A 521 -6.62 7.73 -17.69
CA HIS A 521 -6.62 6.47 -16.94
C HIS A 521 -6.68 5.23 -17.86
N GLY A 522 -6.63 4.03 -17.26
CA GLY A 522 -6.79 2.75 -17.97
C GLY A 522 -5.85 1.63 -17.52
N GLY A 523 -5.12 1.81 -16.41
CA GLY A 523 -4.13 0.83 -15.94
C GLY A 523 -3.04 0.58 -16.98
N LEU A 524 -2.63 -0.69 -17.12
CA LEU A 524 -1.71 -1.15 -18.18
C LEU A 524 -2.45 -1.62 -19.46
N SER A 525 -3.78 -1.47 -19.54
CA SER A 525 -4.53 -1.85 -20.73
C SER A 525 -4.43 -0.75 -21.79
N LEU A 526 -3.76 -1.05 -22.91
CA LEU A 526 -3.63 -0.12 -24.03
C LEU A 526 -4.98 0.26 -24.62
N GLU A 527 -5.92 -0.68 -24.72
CA GLU A 527 -7.27 -0.41 -25.22
C GLU A 527 -8.00 0.62 -24.34
N LEU A 528 -7.99 0.42 -23.02
CA LEU A 528 -8.62 1.35 -22.08
C LEU A 528 -7.94 2.73 -22.11
N ARG A 529 -6.61 2.76 -22.21
CA ARG A 529 -5.84 4.01 -22.34
C ARG A 529 -6.16 4.75 -23.64
N GLN A 530 -6.27 4.06 -24.77
CA GLN A 530 -6.64 4.65 -26.05
C GLN A 530 -8.06 5.21 -26.03
N ARG A 531 -9.03 4.44 -25.51
CA ARG A 531 -10.41 4.91 -25.30
C ARG A 531 -10.45 6.15 -24.40
N SER A 532 -9.62 6.17 -23.37
CA SER A 532 -9.48 7.31 -22.47
C SER A 532 -8.93 8.56 -23.16
N ILE A 533 -7.86 8.39 -23.95
CA ILE A 533 -7.29 9.47 -24.76
C ILE A 533 -8.34 10.00 -25.75
N ASP A 534 -8.98 9.13 -26.51
CA ASP A 534 -9.95 9.53 -27.53
C ASP A 534 -11.13 10.30 -26.95
N TYR A 535 -11.66 9.83 -25.82
CA TYR A 535 -12.75 10.52 -25.15
C TYR A 535 -12.29 11.87 -24.57
N LEU A 536 -11.21 11.91 -23.78
CA LEU A 536 -10.80 13.12 -23.09
C LEU A 536 -10.30 14.21 -24.06
N THR A 537 -9.63 13.83 -25.14
CA THR A 537 -9.16 14.78 -26.17
C THR A 537 -10.30 15.32 -27.04
N SER A 538 -11.45 14.65 -27.07
CA SER A 538 -12.67 15.19 -27.69
C SER A 538 -13.35 16.28 -26.86
N LEU A 539 -12.96 16.45 -25.60
CA LEU A 539 -13.50 17.45 -24.68
C LEU A 539 -12.60 18.69 -24.57
N PRO A 540 -13.16 19.87 -24.22
CA PRO A 540 -12.41 21.12 -24.19
C PRO A 540 -11.55 21.29 -22.91
N PHE A 541 -10.65 20.34 -22.62
CA PHE A 541 -9.62 20.51 -21.58
C PHE A 541 -8.43 21.34 -22.08
N ASP A 542 -7.77 22.07 -21.18
CA ASP A 542 -6.64 22.95 -21.51
C ASP A 542 -5.30 22.21 -21.58
N GLY A 543 -5.22 21.05 -20.92
CA GLY A 543 -4.08 20.15 -20.91
C GLY A 543 -4.49 18.76 -20.44
N PHE A 544 -3.50 17.88 -20.30
CA PHE A 544 -3.75 16.50 -19.89
C PHE A 544 -2.77 16.06 -18.82
N ALA A 545 -3.24 15.17 -17.95
CA ALA A 545 -2.41 14.46 -17.00
C ALA A 545 -2.46 12.97 -17.30
N VAL A 546 -1.35 12.26 -17.07
CA VAL A 546 -1.32 10.80 -17.08
C VAL A 546 -1.25 10.32 -15.64
N GLY A 547 -2.28 9.57 -15.23
CA GLY A 547 -2.42 9.07 -13.86
C GLY A 547 -2.90 7.63 -13.80
N GLY A 548 -3.37 7.25 -12.59
CA GLY A 548 -3.84 5.90 -12.29
C GLY A 548 -2.70 4.91 -12.10
N SER A 549 -3.03 3.62 -12.21
CA SER A 549 -1.99 2.59 -12.21
C SER A 549 -1.14 2.70 -13.48
N MET A 550 0.15 2.96 -13.30
CA MET A 550 1.16 3.03 -14.37
C MET A 550 2.14 1.85 -14.31
N GLY A 551 1.72 0.74 -13.70
CA GLY A 551 2.51 -0.48 -13.57
C GLY A 551 3.24 -0.67 -12.25
N LYS A 552 3.91 -1.83 -12.12
CA LYS A 552 4.56 -2.30 -10.88
C LYS A 552 5.98 -1.79 -10.73
N ASN A 553 6.62 -1.44 -11.83
CA ASN A 553 8.03 -1.10 -11.92
C ASN A 553 8.25 -0.04 -13.01
N ARG A 554 9.48 0.51 -13.10
CA ARG A 554 9.82 1.54 -14.09
C ARG A 554 9.73 1.05 -15.54
N ALA A 555 9.99 -0.23 -15.81
CA ALA A 555 9.86 -0.78 -17.16
C ALA A 555 8.40 -0.78 -17.63
N ASP A 556 7.45 -1.15 -16.76
CA ASP A 556 6.02 -1.07 -17.07
C ASP A 556 5.59 0.37 -17.37
N LEU A 557 6.09 1.33 -16.56
CA LEU A 557 5.83 2.77 -16.75
C LEU A 557 6.37 3.26 -18.11
N PHE A 558 7.63 2.95 -18.41
CA PHE A 558 8.28 3.37 -19.65
C PHE A 558 7.60 2.76 -20.87
N TRP A 559 7.31 1.46 -20.82
CA TRP A 559 6.56 0.78 -21.86
C TRP A 559 5.19 1.45 -22.07
N LEU A 560 4.43 1.70 -21.00
CA LEU A 560 3.11 2.31 -21.12
C LEU A 560 3.20 3.69 -21.80
N LEU A 561 4.11 4.56 -21.37
CA LEU A 561 4.24 5.91 -21.92
C LEU A 561 4.71 5.89 -23.37
N GLU A 562 5.66 5.02 -23.71
CA GLU A 562 6.09 4.79 -25.09
C GLU A 562 4.89 4.47 -26.02
N GLN A 563 3.94 3.66 -25.54
CA GLN A 563 2.78 3.27 -26.35
C GLN A 563 1.70 4.36 -26.46
N ILE A 564 1.49 5.19 -25.41
CA ILE A 564 0.31 6.08 -25.36
C ILE A 564 0.63 7.54 -25.70
N MET A 565 1.86 7.99 -25.48
CA MET A 565 2.22 9.41 -25.63
C MET A 565 2.12 9.93 -27.06
N PRO A 566 2.54 9.20 -28.12
CA PRO A 566 2.38 9.66 -29.50
C PRO A 566 0.92 9.99 -29.85
N ARG A 567 0.00 9.08 -29.50
CA ARG A 567 -1.44 9.27 -29.71
C ARG A 567 -1.99 10.42 -28.88
N LEU A 568 -1.56 10.56 -27.62
CA LEU A 568 -2.00 11.66 -26.76
C LEU A 568 -1.60 13.01 -27.36
N HIS A 569 -0.37 13.19 -27.82
CA HIS A 569 0.07 14.44 -28.44
C HIS A 569 -0.65 14.74 -29.75
N GLU A 570 -0.83 13.75 -30.62
CA GLU A 570 -1.58 13.89 -31.87
C GLU A 570 -3.02 14.36 -31.59
N ARG A 571 -3.74 13.63 -30.73
CA ARG A 571 -5.17 13.88 -30.47
C ARG A 571 -5.42 15.14 -29.65
N SER A 572 -4.47 15.53 -28.81
CA SER A 572 -4.55 16.75 -28.00
C SER A 572 -4.04 18.01 -28.72
N SER A 573 -3.61 17.90 -29.99
CA SER A 573 -2.97 19.00 -30.72
C SER A 573 -1.75 19.57 -29.98
N GLY A 574 -0.96 18.70 -29.35
CA GLY A 574 0.29 19.08 -28.68
C GLY A 574 0.14 19.82 -27.35
N LYS A 575 -1.06 19.82 -26.73
CA LYS A 575 -1.31 20.40 -25.39
C LYS A 575 -0.36 19.85 -24.31
N PRO A 576 -0.18 20.58 -23.19
CA PRO A 576 0.78 20.20 -22.16
C PRO A 576 0.36 18.91 -21.43
N VAL A 577 1.33 18.06 -21.11
CA VAL A 577 1.15 16.77 -20.44
C VAL A 577 1.88 16.71 -19.10
N HIS A 578 1.11 16.46 -18.03
CA HIS A 578 1.60 16.32 -16.66
C HIS A 578 1.64 14.84 -16.24
N ILE A 579 2.72 14.40 -15.60
CA ILE A 579 2.85 13.04 -15.03
C ILE A 579 2.60 13.08 -13.53
N LEU A 580 1.52 12.44 -13.10
CA LEU A 580 1.07 12.46 -11.71
C LEU A 580 1.87 11.52 -10.82
N GLY A 581 2.52 12.07 -9.79
CA GLY A 581 3.15 11.36 -8.68
C GLY A 581 4.51 10.72 -8.97
N ILE A 582 5.06 10.87 -10.18
CA ILE A 582 6.33 10.28 -10.61
C ILE A 582 7.30 11.36 -11.08
N ALA A 583 8.31 11.64 -10.25
CA ALA A 583 9.39 12.56 -10.56
C ALA A 583 10.68 12.21 -9.80
N ASP A 584 11.08 10.93 -9.81
CA ASP A 584 12.40 10.57 -9.27
C ASP A 584 13.52 10.88 -10.29
N PRO A 585 14.74 11.26 -9.81
CA PRO A 585 15.83 11.66 -10.69
C PRO A 585 16.24 10.63 -11.74
N ALA A 586 16.01 9.33 -11.47
CA ALA A 586 16.41 8.26 -12.38
C ALA A 586 15.39 8.02 -13.49
N SER A 587 14.10 8.32 -13.25
CA SER A 587 13.04 8.13 -14.24
C SER A 587 12.89 9.34 -15.16
N ILE A 588 13.01 10.56 -14.64
CA ILE A 588 12.76 11.81 -15.38
C ILE A 588 13.44 11.87 -16.76
N PRO A 589 14.76 11.56 -16.91
CA PRO A 589 15.41 11.66 -18.22
C PRO A 589 14.72 10.84 -19.30
N GLN A 590 14.27 9.62 -18.97
CA GLN A 590 13.54 8.76 -19.90
C GLN A 590 12.09 9.22 -20.10
N LEU A 591 11.43 9.73 -19.06
CA LEU A 591 10.04 10.19 -19.20
C LEU A 591 9.93 11.41 -20.13
N VAL A 592 10.95 12.28 -20.10
CA VAL A 592 11.05 13.45 -20.96
C VAL A 592 11.15 13.05 -22.44
N THR A 593 11.85 11.95 -22.78
CA THR A 593 11.96 11.49 -24.19
C THR A 593 10.63 11.00 -24.77
N TYR A 594 9.63 10.72 -23.93
CA TYR A 594 8.27 10.42 -24.37
C TYR A 594 7.38 11.67 -24.57
N GLY A 595 7.91 12.88 -24.32
CA GLY A 595 7.17 14.13 -24.52
C GLY A 595 6.39 14.63 -23.29
N CYS A 596 6.71 14.14 -22.10
CA CYS A 596 6.12 14.62 -20.86
C CYS A 596 6.66 16.01 -20.45
N ASP A 597 5.79 16.95 -20.06
CA ASP A 597 6.16 18.35 -19.81
C ASP A 597 6.37 18.71 -18.33
N THR A 598 5.63 18.10 -17.41
CA THR A 598 5.74 18.44 -15.99
C THR A 598 5.58 17.20 -15.10
N PHE A 599 6.27 17.19 -13.98
CA PHE A 599 6.38 16.01 -13.11
C PHE A 599 6.30 16.42 -11.64
N ASP A 600 5.37 15.87 -10.88
CA ASP A 600 5.28 16.13 -9.44
C ASP A 600 5.86 15.01 -8.57
N SER A 601 6.53 15.39 -7.48
CA SER A 601 6.83 14.44 -6.41
C SER A 601 7.16 15.12 -5.09
N CYS A 602 6.67 14.54 -4.00
CA CYS A 602 7.13 14.88 -2.65
C CYS A 602 8.52 14.31 -2.30
N TYR A 603 9.10 13.49 -3.20
CA TYR A 603 10.33 12.74 -2.92
C TYR A 603 11.52 13.60 -2.51
N PRO A 604 11.87 14.69 -3.22
CA PRO A 604 13.06 15.50 -2.90
C PRO A 604 13.01 16.10 -1.49
N THR A 605 11.87 16.70 -1.12
CA THR A 605 11.69 17.25 0.24
C THR A 605 11.59 16.12 1.27
N ARG A 606 10.94 15.00 0.96
CA ARG A 606 10.83 13.85 1.87
C ARG A 606 12.19 13.25 2.22
N VAL A 607 13.04 12.96 1.23
CA VAL A 607 14.35 12.35 1.50
C VAL A 607 15.32 13.34 2.15
N GLY A 608 15.18 14.64 1.87
CA GLY A 608 15.91 15.70 2.55
C GLY A 608 15.67 15.68 4.06
N ARG A 609 14.40 15.62 4.50
CA ARG A 609 14.04 15.47 5.92
C ARG A 609 14.60 14.19 6.57
N HIS A 610 14.92 13.18 5.77
CA HIS A 610 15.51 11.93 6.22
C HIS A 610 17.04 11.88 6.03
N GLY A 611 17.69 13.03 5.86
CA GLY A 611 19.15 13.13 5.84
C GLY A 611 19.78 12.67 4.53
N THR A 612 19.07 12.78 3.40
CA THR A 612 19.58 12.40 2.08
C THR A 612 19.55 13.58 1.12
N MET A 613 20.70 13.89 0.53
CA MET A 613 20.89 14.87 -0.54
C MET A 613 20.87 14.18 -1.90
N LEU A 614 20.23 14.80 -2.88
CA LEU A 614 20.26 14.36 -4.27
C LEU A 614 21.48 14.97 -4.97
N THR A 615 22.23 14.15 -5.69
CA THR A 615 23.43 14.58 -6.43
C THR A 615 23.47 13.88 -7.78
N LYS A 616 24.32 14.37 -8.70
CA LYS A 616 24.51 13.75 -10.03
C LYS A 616 25.05 12.32 -9.92
N ASP A 617 25.91 12.07 -8.94
CA ASP A 617 26.54 10.76 -8.68
C ASP A 617 25.66 9.83 -7.83
N GLY A 618 24.41 10.22 -7.57
CA GLY A 618 23.45 9.48 -6.77
C GLY A 618 23.19 10.07 -5.38
N PRO A 619 22.39 9.40 -4.54
CA PRO A 619 21.97 9.93 -3.26
C PRO A 619 23.11 9.93 -2.22
N LEU A 620 23.38 11.08 -1.62
CA LEU A 620 24.36 11.26 -0.55
C LEU A 620 23.65 11.28 0.82
N ARG A 621 23.99 10.34 1.70
CA ARG A 621 23.41 10.24 3.06
C ARG A 621 24.29 10.93 4.10
N VAL A 622 23.92 12.14 4.52
CA VAL A 622 24.73 12.96 5.44
C VAL A 622 24.91 12.31 6.82
N VAL A 623 24.08 11.32 7.17
CA VAL A 623 24.18 10.55 8.43
C VAL A 623 25.43 9.64 8.51
N SER A 624 26.12 9.40 7.39
CA SER A 624 27.29 8.52 7.34
C SER A 624 28.46 9.08 8.14
N GLY A 625 29.08 8.24 8.99
CA GLY A 625 30.17 8.64 9.89
C GLY A 625 31.42 9.17 9.18
N GLN A 626 31.63 8.79 7.93
CA GLN A 626 32.75 9.27 7.10
C GLN A 626 32.73 10.79 6.88
N TYR A 627 31.58 11.43 7.07
CA TYR A 627 31.42 12.87 6.86
C TYR A 627 31.70 13.71 8.10
N LYS A 628 31.99 13.10 9.26
CA LYS A 628 32.22 13.83 10.52
C LYS A 628 33.28 14.94 10.42
N THR A 629 34.30 14.75 9.59
CA THR A 629 35.42 15.70 9.40
C THR A 629 35.52 16.20 7.95
N ALA A 630 34.47 16.05 7.15
CA ALA A 630 34.42 16.54 5.78
C ALA A 630 34.08 18.04 5.73
N PHE A 631 35.07 18.91 5.95
CA PHE A 631 34.89 20.37 5.99
C PHE A 631 34.71 21.05 4.62
N ARG A 632 34.67 20.28 3.55
CA ARG A 632 34.36 20.74 2.19
C ARG A 632 32.86 21.02 1.99
N PRO A 633 32.47 21.73 0.91
CA PRO A 633 31.08 21.80 0.50
C PRO A 633 30.45 20.40 0.34
N PRO A 634 29.15 20.25 0.64
CA PRO A 634 28.42 18.99 0.48
C PRO A 634 28.53 18.40 -0.94
N VAL A 635 28.29 19.25 -1.95
CA VAL A 635 28.39 18.92 -3.37
C VAL A 635 29.25 19.99 -4.04
N GLU A 636 30.36 19.58 -4.63
CA GLU A 636 31.27 20.49 -5.32
C GLU A 636 30.59 21.14 -6.53
N GLY A 637 30.83 22.43 -6.72
CA GLY A 637 30.24 23.22 -7.81
C GLY A 637 28.73 23.48 -7.71
N CYS A 638 28.05 22.99 -6.68
CA CYS A 638 26.63 23.28 -6.47
C CYS A 638 26.44 24.71 -5.97
N THR A 639 25.55 25.46 -6.62
CA THR A 639 25.31 26.88 -6.31
C THR A 639 24.13 27.10 -5.37
N CYS A 640 23.48 26.06 -4.84
CA CYS A 640 22.39 26.23 -3.88
C CYS A 640 22.85 26.90 -2.58
N HIS A 641 21.93 27.51 -1.83
CA HIS A 641 22.27 28.14 -0.55
C HIS A 641 23.04 27.19 0.38
N THR A 642 22.55 25.96 0.58
CA THR A 642 23.16 24.98 1.48
C THR A 642 24.60 24.65 1.14
N CYS A 643 24.93 24.46 -0.15
CA CYS A 643 26.29 24.09 -0.55
C CYS A 643 27.27 25.27 -0.49
N ARG A 644 26.79 26.51 -0.62
CA ARG A 644 27.63 27.71 -0.51
C ARG A 644 27.96 28.10 0.93
N THR A 645 27.07 27.79 1.88
CA THR A 645 27.16 28.34 3.24
C THR A 645 27.56 27.32 4.31
N HIS A 646 27.44 26.02 4.03
CA HIS A 646 27.67 24.98 5.02
C HIS A 646 28.62 23.90 4.51
N SER A 647 29.34 23.26 5.43
CA SER A 647 30.17 22.09 5.13
C SER A 647 29.40 20.79 5.28
N LEU A 648 29.90 19.72 4.65
CA LEU A 648 29.33 18.39 4.79
C LEU A 648 29.42 17.86 6.24
N ALA A 649 30.48 18.20 6.96
CA ALA A 649 30.67 17.92 8.39
C ALA A 649 29.59 18.58 9.26
N TYR A 650 29.21 19.82 8.96
CA TYR A 650 28.15 20.49 9.69
C TYR A 650 26.79 19.82 9.46
N LEU A 651 26.46 19.47 8.22
CA LEU A 651 25.23 18.72 7.93
C LEU A 651 25.21 17.35 8.62
N HIS A 652 26.36 16.66 8.68
CA HIS A 652 26.49 15.42 9.45
C HIS A 652 26.21 15.65 10.94
N HIS A 653 26.78 16.71 11.52
CA HIS A 653 26.55 17.09 12.90
C HIS A 653 25.06 17.35 13.17
N LEU A 654 24.40 18.19 12.37
CA LEU A 654 22.96 18.47 12.51
C LEU A 654 22.12 17.18 12.42
N ALA A 655 22.51 16.25 11.53
CA ALA A 655 21.84 14.96 11.40
C ALA A 655 22.01 14.06 12.63
N LYS A 656 23.16 14.11 13.31
CA LYS A 656 23.39 13.37 14.56
C LYS A 656 22.66 14.02 15.75
N ALA A 657 22.65 15.35 15.79
CA ALA A 657 21.95 16.12 16.81
C ALA A 657 20.41 16.11 16.62
N ARG A 658 19.92 15.68 15.45
CA ARG A 658 18.49 15.69 15.07
C ARG A 658 17.90 17.11 15.02
N GLU A 659 18.73 18.07 14.60
CA GLU A 659 18.33 19.46 14.49
C GLU A 659 17.33 19.67 13.33
N PRO A 660 16.18 20.35 13.55
CA PRO A 660 15.20 20.62 12.50
C PRO A 660 15.78 21.38 11.30
N LEU A 661 16.80 22.22 11.52
CA LEU A 661 17.47 22.99 10.47
C LEU A 661 18.01 22.10 9.33
N LEU A 662 18.42 20.87 9.64
CA LEU A 662 18.87 19.91 8.63
C LEU A 662 17.81 19.70 7.54
N ALA A 663 16.55 19.53 7.95
CA ALA A 663 15.45 19.29 7.04
C ALA A 663 15.33 20.41 6.01
N SER A 664 15.49 21.66 6.46
CA SER A 664 15.44 22.84 5.61
C SER A 664 16.60 22.92 4.64
N LEU A 665 17.83 22.79 5.13
CA LEU A 665 19.04 22.84 4.30
C LEU A 665 19.03 21.75 3.21
N LEU A 666 18.61 20.54 3.55
CA LEU A 666 18.57 19.44 2.60
C LEU A 666 17.39 19.56 1.63
N ALA A 667 16.23 20.10 2.06
CA ALA A 667 15.12 20.37 1.16
C ALA A 667 15.47 21.44 0.12
N ILE A 668 16.10 22.54 0.55
CA ILE A 668 16.61 23.61 -0.33
C ILE A 668 17.56 23.02 -1.40
N HIS A 669 18.56 22.25 -0.98
CA HIS A 669 19.49 21.60 -1.91
C HIS A 669 18.79 20.65 -2.88
N ASN A 670 17.88 19.82 -2.38
CA ASN A 670 17.20 18.83 -3.22
C ASN A 670 16.27 19.49 -4.24
N LEU A 671 15.59 20.59 -3.90
CA LEU A 671 14.79 21.35 -4.86
C LEU A 671 15.69 21.99 -5.93
N HIS A 672 16.78 22.63 -5.52
CA HIS A 672 17.77 23.17 -6.46
C HIS A 672 18.27 22.11 -7.44
N HIS A 673 18.61 20.91 -6.95
CA HIS A 673 19.07 19.80 -7.77
C HIS A 673 18.03 19.39 -8.82
N MET A 674 16.75 19.25 -8.43
CA MET A 674 15.68 18.88 -9.36
C MET A 674 15.42 19.94 -10.42
N ASN A 675 15.39 21.22 -10.02
CA ASN A 675 15.21 22.33 -10.96
C ASN A 675 16.41 22.46 -11.92
N GLY A 676 17.62 22.22 -11.43
CA GLY A 676 18.84 22.16 -12.24
C GLY A 676 18.84 20.98 -13.22
N LEU A 677 18.33 19.81 -12.82
CA LEU A 677 18.15 18.66 -13.72
C LEU A 677 17.20 19.01 -14.87
N MET A 678 16.06 19.64 -14.57
CA MET A 678 15.10 20.07 -15.59
C MET A 678 15.69 21.11 -16.55
N ALA A 679 16.46 22.07 -16.03
CA ALA A 679 17.16 23.05 -16.87
C ALA A 679 18.20 22.39 -17.80
N GLN A 680 18.94 21.40 -17.31
CA GLN A 680 19.88 20.62 -18.13
C GLN A 680 19.15 19.85 -19.23
N LEU A 681 18.04 19.18 -18.90
CA LEU A 681 17.24 18.45 -19.88
C LEU A 681 16.67 19.39 -20.95
N ARG A 682 16.17 20.58 -20.57
CA ARG A 682 15.74 21.60 -21.55
C ARG A 682 16.84 21.95 -22.53
N GLN A 683 18.07 22.18 -22.04
CA GLN A 683 19.19 22.48 -22.92
C GLN A 683 19.54 21.29 -23.84
N GLN A 684 19.56 20.07 -23.30
CA GLN A 684 19.81 18.87 -24.11
C GLN A 684 18.78 18.66 -25.21
N ILE A 685 17.51 18.99 -24.97
CA ILE A 685 16.45 18.91 -25.98
C ILE A 685 16.65 19.99 -27.04
N LEU A 686 16.93 21.24 -26.65
CA LEU A 686 17.22 22.34 -27.57
C LEU A 686 18.42 22.04 -28.48
N ASP A 687 19.42 21.34 -27.94
CA ASP A 687 20.63 20.92 -28.66
C ASP A 687 20.44 19.60 -29.45
N ASP A 688 19.22 19.05 -29.51
CA ASP A 688 18.90 17.75 -30.14
C ASP A 688 19.81 16.59 -29.63
N GLN A 689 20.17 16.59 -28.35
CA GLN A 689 21.00 15.55 -27.74
C GLN A 689 20.20 14.33 -27.31
N ILE A 690 18.97 14.53 -26.81
CA ILE A 690 18.04 13.50 -26.30
C ILE A 690 16.69 13.55 -27.00
#